data_AF-A0A0J1BA05-F1
#
_entry.id   AF-A0A0J1BA05-F1
#
_cell.length_a   1.000
_cell.length_b   1.000
_cell.length_c   1.000
_cell.angle_alpha   90.00
_cell.angle_beta   90.00
_cell.angle_gamma   90.00
#
_symmetry.space_group_name_H-M   'P 1'
#
loop_
_entity.id
_entity.type
_entity.pdbx_description
1 polymer ?
#
loop_
_entity_poly.entity_id
_entity_poly.type
_entity_poly.pdbx_seq_one_letter_code
_entity_poly.pdbx_strand_id
1 'polypeptide(L)'
;MFRFTQPQRTIMNHEQLSGHIVPKRSPVPPTPFVGRNSRAASASWLAGIALVFMTSTSLHADESPAANATEHDYRQLIEQLNQSIRSEMGQKQIPSFSIALVADGKVVSSAGFGFQDTSKTVPASGQTVYRVGSISKLLTDVALMQLVEKGELDLDQPIQKVLPEFKIADAEHTSKITLRQLTQHRAGIVRESPVGNYFDPTEPSLEATVASLASTPSVYAPGSRTKYSNAGVSVIGQAVERAAGMPHPDYVREQVLKPLGMKHTSFEKDKALAKHTADGWMWGYDRPAFAAPEFLLGTGPAGNLYSSVEDLAQFSLFVMGQHPKKILEDASLTEMLQPGETPDGKPLPYGIGFRISDFHGHRRVGHGGAVYGFSTQLEILPAEQIAVIAASSLDGTNNWITRICDQALAGMLAVRSGKEIPPSVSTEPVPRSRARSLAGVYSSRPGDASRTVTVDWIGDRLLLWKGTFQREIRSRSDTGELVLDDRFGFGTTIRQDKSYLVIDDATYTRLSDAPPPEIRDEWRDLIGEHGWDHNTLYILERHGQLHALIEWFYYYPLTPVGKDRFAFPDHGLYHGEELVFQRDESGEITEVIAAQVAFQKREVGTKAGETFKIKRELPVEKLRELADAAKPPHEEGNFRPSDLTELTSLDPSIELDIRYATTNNFMDTVFYQQPRAFAQRPAAEAAVKVHQELAKQNLGLLIYDAYRPWRVTKMFWDATPSEMKNFVANPAQGSRHNRGCALDLTLFDRSTRDPIPMVSGYDEFSKRSFPLYPGGTQRQRYYRGLLRRAMESAGFQVYEYEWWHFDFDGWQKYRIGNLPFEEITN
;
A
#
# COMPACT_ATOMS: atom_id res chain seq x y z
N MET A 1 16.38 -21.05 2.52
CA MET A 1 15.69 -22.36 2.69
C MET A 1 14.24 -22.05 3.07
N PHE A 2 13.21 -22.75 2.58
CA PHE A 2 13.18 -24.03 1.85
C PHE A 2 12.50 -23.95 0.45
N ARG A 3 12.41 -25.09 -0.25
CA ARG A 3 11.91 -25.34 -1.63
C ARG A 3 11.08 -26.66 -1.62
N PHE A 4 10.73 -27.22 -2.80
CA PHE A 4 10.13 -28.57 -3.10
C PHE A 4 8.59 -28.63 -3.30
N THR A 5 7.98 -29.38 -4.26
CA THR A 5 8.40 -29.87 -5.61
C THR A 5 7.17 -30.19 -6.52
N GLN A 6 7.42 -30.47 -7.81
CA GLN A 6 6.53 -31.14 -8.80
C GLN A 6 6.63 -32.71 -8.69
N PRO A 7 6.07 -33.62 -9.57
CA PRO A 7 5.54 -33.43 -10.96
C PRO A 7 4.44 -34.39 -11.54
N GLN A 8 4.18 -34.24 -12.87
CA GLN A 8 3.56 -35.16 -13.87
C GLN A 8 2.02 -35.16 -14.04
N ARG A 9 1.45 -34.70 -15.19
CA ARG A 9 1.22 -35.33 -16.54
C ARG A 9 -0.18 -36.03 -16.64
N THR A 10 -0.99 -36.02 -17.72
CA THR A 10 -0.85 -35.57 -19.14
C THR A 10 -2.21 -35.48 -19.91
N ILE A 11 -2.24 -34.79 -21.07
CA ILE A 11 -2.88 -35.17 -22.38
C ILE A 11 -4.29 -34.66 -22.85
N MET A 12 -4.26 -33.93 -23.99
CA MET A 12 -5.17 -33.85 -25.19
C MET A 12 -6.55 -33.12 -25.25
N ASN A 13 -6.61 -32.12 -26.18
CA ASN A 13 -7.52 -31.98 -27.37
C ASN A 13 -9.04 -31.66 -27.20
N HIS A 14 -9.79 -31.05 -28.15
CA HIS A 14 -9.54 -30.39 -29.47
C HIS A 14 -10.68 -29.35 -29.79
N GLU A 15 -10.48 -28.48 -30.78
CA GLU A 15 -11.48 -27.82 -31.68
C GLU A 15 -12.66 -26.91 -31.23
N GLN A 16 -12.58 -25.62 -31.62
CA GLN A 16 -13.44 -24.91 -32.62
C GLN A 16 -14.97 -25.21 -32.69
N LEU A 17 -15.91 -24.24 -32.78
CA LEU A 17 -16.12 -23.29 -33.90
C LEU A 17 -17.35 -22.33 -33.70
N SER A 18 -17.21 -21.04 -34.08
CA SER A 18 -18.24 -20.10 -34.65
C SER A 18 -19.56 -19.72 -33.91
N GLY A 19 -20.03 -18.47 -34.12
CA GLY A 19 -21.42 -18.07 -33.84
C GLY A 19 -21.70 -16.56 -33.63
N HIS A 20 -21.85 -15.76 -34.70
CA HIS A 20 -22.36 -14.37 -34.61
C HIS A 20 -23.90 -14.33 -34.52
N ILE A 21 -24.48 -13.27 -33.91
CA ILE A 21 -25.71 -12.60 -34.40
C ILE A 21 -25.93 -11.21 -33.76
N VAL A 22 -26.31 -10.22 -34.59
CA VAL A 22 -26.54 -8.76 -34.34
C VAL A 22 -27.16 -8.14 -35.61
N PRO A 23 -27.52 -6.82 -35.73
CA PRO A 23 -27.69 -5.73 -34.75
C PRO A 23 -29.14 -5.17 -34.78
N LYS A 24 -29.38 -3.91 -34.32
CA LYS A 24 -30.38 -2.86 -34.75
C LYS A 24 -30.92 -2.02 -33.56
N ARG A 25 -31.31 -0.73 -33.64
CA ARG A 25 -31.36 0.34 -34.69
C ARG A 25 -31.35 1.72 -33.95
N SER A 26 -30.71 2.81 -34.40
CA SER A 26 -31.01 3.76 -35.53
C SER A 26 -32.27 4.64 -35.30
N PRO A 27 -32.41 5.88 -35.87
CA PRO A 27 -31.86 6.40 -37.14
C PRO A 27 -31.37 7.88 -37.19
N VAL A 28 -31.21 8.43 -38.42
CA VAL A 28 -30.65 9.74 -38.88
C VAL A 28 -31.50 10.24 -40.11
N PRO A 29 -31.15 11.16 -41.07
CA PRO A 29 -29.97 12.03 -41.33
C PRO A 29 -30.27 13.55 -41.11
N PRO A 30 -30.28 14.55 -42.05
CA PRO A 30 -30.31 14.58 -43.54
C PRO A 30 -29.03 15.14 -44.23
N THR A 31 -29.15 15.80 -45.40
CA THR A 31 -28.09 16.19 -46.40
C THR A 31 -28.58 17.41 -47.25
N PRO A 32 -28.07 17.84 -48.45
CA PRO A 32 -26.87 17.49 -49.27
C PRO A 32 -26.10 18.68 -49.97
N PHE A 33 -25.05 18.40 -50.78
CA PHE A 33 -24.93 18.80 -52.22
C PHE A 33 -23.77 18.06 -52.97
N VAL A 34 -23.51 18.36 -54.26
CA VAL A 34 -22.95 17.40 -55.28
C VAL A 34 -21.92 18.02 -56.27
N GLY A 35 -20.98 17.21 -56.81
CA GLY A 35 -20.12 17.51 -58.00
C GLY A 35 -19.52 16.23 -58.65
N ARG A 36 -19.15 16.22 -59.96
CA ARG A 36 -18.78 14.99 -60.71
C ARG A 36 -17.96 15.20 -62.03
N ASN A 37 -17.11 14.20 -62.40
CA ASN A 37 -16.42 13.97 -63.71
C ASN A 37 -15.36 15.02 -64.14
N SER A 38 -14.31 14.75 -64.96
CA SER A 38 -14.09 13.79 -66.08
C SER A 38 -12.57 13.46 -66.34
N ARG A 39 -12.17 12.96 -67.55
CA ARG A 39 -10.82 12.43 -67.93
C ARG A 39 -10.15 13.23 -69.07
N ALA A 40 -8.81 13.13 -69.26
CA ALA A 40 -8.15 12.93 -70.59
C ALA A 40 -6.59 12.74 -70.59
N ALA A 41 -6.07 12.12 -71.67
CA ALA A 41 -4.79 12.39 -72.39
C ALA A 41 -3.37 11.94 -71.90
N SER A 42 -3.06 10.64 -72.04
CA SER A 42 -2.04 10.01 -72.96
C SER A 42 -0.63 10.59 -73.27
N ALA A 43 0.30 9.63 -73.54
CA ALA A 43 1.53 9.62 -74.40
C ALA A 43 2.91 9.58 -73.69
N SER A 44 3.96 8.88 -74.17
CA SER A 44 4.02 7.80 -75.18
C SER A 44 5.28 6.90 -75.08
N TRP A 45 5.05 5.65 -75.51
CA TRP A 45 5.92 4.51 -75.80
C TRP A 45 7.22 4.74 -76.62
N LEU A 46 8.21 3.84 -76.41
CA LEU A 46 8.87 2.90 -77.38
C LEU A 46 9.99 2.16 -76.61
N ALA A 47 10.03 0.83 -76.40
CA ALA A 47 9.98 -0.35 -77.27
C ALA A 47 11.35 -0.77 -77.87
N GLY A 48 11.81 -1.99 -77.54
CA GLY A 48 13.03 -2.62 -78.07
C GLY A 48 13.12 -4.10 -77.67
N ILE A 49 13.31 -4.98 -78.65
CA ILE A 49 13.37 -6.45 -78.49
C ILE A 49 14.70 -6.95 -79.07
N ALA A 50 15.46 -7.80 -78.34
CA ALA A 50 16.31 -8.84 -78.95
C ALA A 50 16.94 -9.83 -77.93
N LEU A 51 16.64 -11.12 -78.16
CA LEU A 51 17.49 -12.32 -78.10
C LEU A 51 18.53 -12.62 -76.99
N VAL A 52 18.50 -13.91 -76.63
CA VAL A 52 19.42 -14.67 -75.78
C VAL A 52 20.83 -14.82 -76.38
N PHE A 53 21.86 -14.81 -75.53
CA PHE A 53 23.00 -15.71 -75.63
C PHE A 53 23.38 -16.25 -74.23
N MET A 54 23.81 -17.52 -74.17
CA MET A 54 24.33 -18.16 -72.94
C MET A 54 25.86 -18.26 -73.01
N THR A 55 26.55 -17.97 -71.89
CA THR A 55 27.79 -18.67 -71.51
C THR A 55 28.16 -18.50 -70.03
N SER A 56 28.26 -19.64 -69.33
CA SER A 56 29.23 -19.98 -68.26
C SER A 56 29.69 -18.97 -67.19
N THR A 57 29.62 -19.44 -65.92
CA THR A 57 30.52 -19.18 -64.77
C THR A 57 30.55 -17.75 -64.18
N SER A 58 30.64 -17.54 -62.86
CA SER A 58 30.92 -18.43 -61.71
C SER A 58 29.97 -18.19 -60.53
N LEU A 59 29.94 -19.08 -59.53
CA LEU A 59 29.37 -18.74 -58.23
C LEU A 59 30.29 -17.75 -57.50
N HIS A 60 29.76 -16.60 -57.13
CA HIS A 60 30.15 -15.93 -55.90
C HIS A 60 29.08 -16.19 -54.84
N ALA A 61 29.50 -16.44 -53.60
CA ALA A 61 28.60 -16.54 -52.48
C ALA A 61 28.28 -15.13 -51.96
N ASP A 62 27.01 -14.74 -51.99
CA ASP A 62 26.51 -13.76 -51.03
C ASP A 62 26.52 -14.42 -49.66
N GLU A 63 27.27 -13.87 -48.71
CA GLU A 63 27.13 -14.22 -47.30
C GLU A 63 25.82 -13.64 -46.78
N SER A 64 24.77 -14.46 -46.78
CA SER A 64 23.50 -14.13 -46.13
C SER A 64 23.74 -13.64 -44.69
N PRO A 65 23.09 -12.53 -44.26
CA PRO A 65 23.14 -12.10 -42.88
C PRO A 65 22.74 -13.21 -41.90
N ALA A 66 23.26 -13.14 -40.68
CA ALA A 66 23.21 -14.21 -39.68
C ALA A 66 21.82 -14.81 -39.46
N ALA A 67 21.80 -16.12 -39.17
CA ALA A 67 20.62 -16.95 -39.09
C ALA A 67 19.49 -16.38 -38.20
N ASN A 68 18.24 -16.65 -38.63
CA ASN A 68 17.01 -16.26 -37.94
C ASN A 68 17.09 -16.45 -36.42
N ALA A 69 17.02 -15.34 -35.67
CA ALA A 69 16.62 -15.41 -34.27
C ALA A 69 15.18 -15.94 -34.20
N THR A 70 14.95 -16.98 -33.43
CA THR A 70 13.62 -17.59 -33.28
C THR A 70 12.73 -16.66 -32.47
N GLU A 71 11.92 -15.84 -33.14
CA GLU A 71 10.96 -14.95 -32.47
C GLU A 71 9.83 -15.77 -31.83
N HIS A 72 9.66 -15.62 -30.52
CA HIS A 72 8.68 -16.39 -29.76
C HIS A 72 7.32 -15.67 -29.67
N ASP A 73 6.23 -16.44 -29.80
CA ASP A 73 4.87 -15.90 -29.74
C ASP A 73 4.33 -15.81 -28.30
N TYR A 74 4.49 -14.64 -27.68
CA TYR A 74 3.99 -14.38 -26.33
C TYR A 74 2.50 -13.96 -26.30
N ARG A 75 1.75 -13.93 -27.41
CA ARG A 75 0.39 -13.33 -27.45
C ARG A 75 -0.60 -13.96 -26.47
N GLN A 76 -0.57 -15.28 -26.29
CA GLN A 76 -1.44 -15.97 -25.33
C GLN A 76 -1.11 -15.57 -23.88
N LEU A 77 0.18 -15.48 -23.54
CA LEU A 77 0.64 -15.05 -22.23
C LEU A 77 0.22 -13.60 -21.95
N ILE A 78 0.41 -12.71 -22.93
CA ILE A 78 0.06 -11.30 -22.82
C ILE A 78 -1.44 -11.14 -22.51
N GLU A 79 -2.34 -11.81 -23.23
CA GLU A 79 -3.78 -11.65 -22.95
C GLU A 79 -4.21 -12.29 -21.62
N GLN A 80 -3.61 -13.40 -21.22
CA GLN A 80 -3.86 -13.99 -19.90
C GLN A 80 -3.41 -13.06 -18.76
N LEU A 81 -2.23 -12.44 -18.88
CA LEU A 81 -1.75 -11.41 -17.94
C LEU A 81 -2.69 -10.21 -17.96
N ASN A 82 -3.07 -9.69 -19.13
CA ASN A 82 -4.01 -8.57 -19.28
C ASN A 82 -5.32 -8.82 -18.53
N GLN A 83 -5.87 -10.04 -18.61
CA GLN A 83 -7.10 -10.41 -17.93
C GLN A 83 -6.93 -10.48 -16.40
N SER A 84 -5.87 -11.13 -15.92
CA SER A 84 -5.60 -11.25 -14.47
C SER A 84 -5.33 -9.88 -13.84
N ILE A 85 -4.51 -9.04 -14.48
CA ILE A 85 -4.19 -7.68 -14.03
C ILE A 85 -5.46 -6.83 -13.89
N ARG A 86 -6.32 -6.78 -14.91
CA ARG A 86 -7.58 -6.01 -14.88
C ARG A 86 -8.49 -6.45 -13.72
N SER A 87 -8.64 -7.77 -13.52
CA SER A 87 -9.46 -8.32 -12.44
C SER A 87 -8.92 -7.92 -11.07
N GLU A 88 -7.62 -8.13 -10.85
CA GLU A 88 -6.99 -7.89 -9.56
C GLU A 88 -6.84 -6.41 -9.21
N MET A 89 -6.62 -5.53 -10.19
CA MET A 89 -6.63 -4.08 -9.96
C MET A 89 -7.97 -3.60 -9.44
N GLY A 90 -9.09 -4.14 -9.98
CA GLY A 90 -10.43 -3.85 -9.49
C GLY A 90 -10.65 -4.34 -8.06
N GLN A 91 -10.19 -5.55 -7.73
CA GLN A 91 -10.29 -6.09 -6.37
C GLN A 91 -9.42 -5.34 -5.35
N LYS A 92 -8.17 -5.02 -5.70
CA LYS A 92 -7.15 -4.45 -4.80
C LYS A 92 -7.13 -2.91 -4.79
N GLN A 93 -7.99 -2.29 -5.60
CA GLN A 93 -8.18 -0.84 -5.78
C GLN A 93 -6.92 -0.10 -6.25
N ILE A 94 -6.22 -0.66 -7.25
CA ILE A 94 -5.00 -0.08 -7.81
C ILE A 94 -5.36 1.01 -8.83
N PRO A 95 -4.94 2.28 -8.69
CA PRO A 95 -5.35 3.36 -9.60
C PRO A 95 -4.71 3.27 -10.99
N SER A 96 -3.40 3.02 -11.03
CA SER A 96 -2.59 2.88 -12.24
C SER A 96 -1.63 1.70 -12.10
N PHE A 97 -1.42 0.95 -13.18
CA PHE A 97 -0.38 -0.08 -13.29
C PHE A 97 0.14 -0.16 -14.72
N SER A 98 1.44 -0.31 -14.90
CA SER A 98 2.07 -0.57 -16.20
C SER A 98 3.07 -1.72 -16.11
N ILE A 99 3.22 -2.43 -17.23
CA ILE A 99 4.11 -3.58 -17.38
C ILE A 99 4.75 -3.61 -18.77
N ALA A 100 6.03 -3.95 -18.83
CA ALA A 100 6.77 -4.25 -20.04
C ALA A 100 7.38 -5.66 -19.97
N LEU A 101 7.31 -6.39 -21.08
CA LEU A 101 7.94 -7.70 -21.28
C LEU A 101 9.04 -7.54 -22.34
N VAL A 102 10.24 -8.01 -22.03
CA VAL A 102 11.42 -7.89 -22.90
C VAL A 102 11.96 -9.28 -23.19
N ALA A 103 12.13 -9.60 -24.48
CA ALA A 103 12.67 -10.87 -24.95
C ALA A 103 13.24 -10.71 -26.37
N ASP A 104 14.07 -11.65 -26.79
CA ASP A 104 14.48 -11.80 -28.19
C ASP A 104 15.06 -10.50 -28.81
N GLY A 105 15.79 -9.72 -27.99
CA GLY A 105 16.43 -8.45 -28.40
C GLY A 105 15.55 -7.21 -28.31
N LYS A 106 14.29 -7.31 -27.87
CA LYS A 106 13.29 -6.23 -27.98
C LYS A 106 12.23 -6.22 -26.88
N VAL A 107 11.49 -5.12 -26.80
CA VAL A 107 10.24 -5.05 -26.02
C VAL A 107 9.16 -5.81 -26.79
N VAL A 108 8.72 -6.96 -26.28
CA VAL A 108 7.69 -7.82 -26.90
C VAL A 108 6.28 -7.49 -26.40
N SER A 109 6.16 -6.78 -25.29
CA SER A 109 4.91 -6.18 -24.84
C SER A 109 5.17 -4.94 -24.00
N SER A 110 4.31 -3.93 -24.12
CA SER A 110 4.27 -2.75 -23.27
C SER A 110 2.80 -2.37 -23.08
N ALA A 111 2.34 -2.27 -21.83
CA ALA A 111 0.93 -2.09 -21.50
C ALA A 111 0.75 -1.23 -20.25
N GLY A 112 -0.38 -0.54 -20.19
CA GLY A 112 -0.86 0.17 -19.01
C GLY A 112 -2.34 -0.11 -18.75
N PHE A 113 -2.74 0.04 -17.49
CA PHE A 113 -4.03 -0.33 -16.95
C PHE A 113 -4.46 0.69 -15.89
N GLY A 114 -5.77 0.96 -15.82
CA GLY A 114 -6.29 2.05 -15.00
C GLY A 114 -5.98 3.42 -15.61
N PHE A 115 -5.78 4.42 -14.77
CA PHE A 115 -5.61 5.82 -15.18
C PHE A 115 -4.39 6.43 -14.52
N GLN A 116 -3.66 7.27 -15.27
CA GLN A 116 -2.56 8.07 -14.75
C GLN A 116 -3.07 9.11 -13.73
N ASP A 117 -4.26 9.68 -13.96
CA ASP A 117 -4.82 10.78 -13.17
C ASP A 117 -6.00 10.37 -12.27
N THR A 118 -6.11 11.06 -11.14
CA THR A 118 -7.24 11.00 -10.19
C THR A 118 -8.60 11.24 -10.83
N SER A 119 -8.69 12.10 -11.85
CA SER A 119 -9.95 12.39 -12.55
C SER A 119 -10.34 11.38 -13.65
N LYS A 120 -9.49 10.38 -13.91
CA LYS A 120 -9.71 9.27 -14.86
C LYS A 120 -9.92 9.73 -16.30
N THR A 121 -9.09 10.68 -16.73
CA THR A 121 -9.11 11.28 -18.08
C THR A 121 -7.96 10.81 -18.97
N VAL A 122 -6.85 10.36 -18.38
CA VAL A 122 -5.63 9.88 -19.05
C VAL A 122 -5.44 8.40 -18.73
N PRO A 123 -5.73 7.47 -19.67
CA PRO A 123 -5.46 6.05 -19.48
C PRO A 123 -3.96 5.79 -19.25
N ALA A 124 -3.64 4.86 -18.36
CA ALA A 124 -2.25 4.46 -18.12
C ALA A 124 -1.66 3.73 -19.34
N SER A 125 -0.35 3.85 -19.54
CA SER A 125 0.39 3.29 -20.68
C SER A 125 1.80 2.84 -20.26
N GLY A 126 2.54 2.18 -21.15
CA GLY A 126 3.96 1.86 -20.92
C GLY A 126 4.86 3.09 -20.72
N GLN A 127 4.42 4.26 -21.19
CA GLN A 127 5.09 5.55 -21.07
C GLN A 127 4.62 6.38 -19.86
N THR A 128 3.64 5.87 -19.10
CA THR A 128 3.28 6.45 -17.80
C THR A 128 4.46 6.30 -16.85
N VAL A 129 4.81 7.40 -16.21
CA VAL A 129 5.96 7.54 -15.32
C VAL A 129 5.52 7.35 -13.87
N TYR A 130 6.35 6.64 -13.11
CA TYR A 130 6.15 6.37 -11.69
C TYR A 130 7.43 6.74 -10.93
N ARG A 131 7.37 7.05 -9.62
CA ARG A 131 8.58 7.05 -8.79
C ARG A 131 9.03 5.60 -8.63
N VAL A 132 10.20 5.24 -9.14
CA VAL A 132 10.67 3.84 -9.17
C VAL A 132 11.49 3.43 -7.95
N GLY A 133 11.57 4.29 -6.93
CA GLY A 133 12.14 4.00 -5.62
C GLY A 133 13.55 3.41 -5.72
N SER A 134 13.81 2.32 -4.99
CA SER A 134 15.12 1.66 -4.96
C SER A 134 15.66 1.10 -6.28
N ILE A 135 14.92 1.13 -7.40
CA ILE A 135 15.53 0.91 -8.73
C ILE A 135 16.57 2.01 -9.05
N SER A 136 16.42 3.22 -8.46
CA SER A 136 17.41 4.31 -8.48
C SER A 136 18.85 3.86 -8.24
N LYS A 137 19.02 2.90 -7.32
CA LYS A 137 20.32 2.38 -6.88
C LYS A 137 21.12 1.82 -8.06
N LEU A 138 20.47 1.04 -8.93
CA LEU A 138 21.13 0.41 -10.09
C LEU A 138 21.71 1.44 -11.07
N LEU A 139 21.07 2.61 -11.22
CA LEU A 139 21.55 3.68 -12.10
C LEU A 139 22.73 4.43 -11.44
N THR A 140 22.67 4.64 -10.12
CA THR A 140 23.79 5.14 -9.30
C THR A 140 25.00 4.20 -9.35
N ASP A 141 24.77 2.89 -9.24
CA ASP A 141 25.81 1.87 -9.21
C ASP A 141 26.46 1.65 -10.59
N VAL A 142 25.71 1.81 -11.69
CA VAL A 142 26.29 1.88 -13.05
C VAL A 142 27.16 3.12 -13.22
N ALA A 143 26.73 4.28 -12.72
CA ALA A 143 27.54 5.51 -12.76
C ALA A 143 28.83 5.40 -11.92
N LEU A 144 28.77 4.71 -10.78
CA LEU A 144 29.96 4.29 -10.01
C LEU A 144 30.89 3.43 -10.87
N MET A 145 30.39 2.37 -11.52
CA MET A 145 31.24 1.49 -12.33
C MET A 145 31.89 2.22 -13.52
N GLN A 146 31.22 3.20 -14.14
CA GLN A 146 31.81 4.06 -15.17
C GLN A 146 33.00 4.88 -14.68
N LEU A 147 33.08 5.19 -13.39
CA LEU A 147 34.20 5.92 -12.77
C LEU A 147 35.29 4.94 -12.30
N VAL A 148 34.93 3.70 -11.95
CA VAL A 148 35.88 2.60 -11.70
C VAL A 148 36.63 2.22 -12.98
N GLU A 149 35.94 2.12 -14.13
CA GLU A 149 36.55 1.85 -15.44
C GLU A 149 37.58 2.91 -15.87
N LYS A 150 37.37 4.17 -15.46
CA LYS A 150 38.31 5.29 -15.69
C LYS A 150 39.47 5.33 -14.70
N GLY A 151 39.43 4.52 -13.64
CA GLY A 151 40.37 4.59 -12.51
C GLY A 151 40.18 5.81 -11.60
N GLU A 152 39.03 6.49 -11.69
CA GLU A 152 38.67 7.64 -10.84
C GLU A 152 38.13 7.19 -9.47
N LEU A 153 37.55 5.98 -9.41
CA LEU A 153 37.12 5.30 -8.18
C LEU A 153 37.70 3.87 -8.13
N ASP A 154 37.80 3.30 -6.93
CA ASP A 154 38.23 1.92 -6.68
C ASP A 154 37.26 1.30 -5.65
N LEU A 155 36.69 0.13 -5.99
CA LEU A 155 35.67 -0.55 -5.21
C LEU A 155 36.17 -1.00 -3.83
N ASP A 156 37.47 -1.30 -3.69
CA ASP A 156 38.05 -1.98 -2.53
C ASP A 156 38.94 -1.08 -1.66
N GLN A 157 39.07 0.20 -2.01
CA GLN A 157 39.69 1.19 -1.11
C GLN A 157 38.73 1.67 -0.03
N PRO A 158 39.25 2.15 1.12
CA PRO A 158 38.48 2.94 2.06
C PRO A 158 37.84 4.16 1.37
N ILE A 159 36.54 4.36 1.61
CA ILE A 159 35.73 5.47 1.06
C ILE A 159 36.35 6.86 1.35
N GLN A 160 37.12 6.98 2.44
CA GLN A 160 37.85 8.18 2.82
C GLN A 160 38.95 8.62 1.82
N LYS A 161 39.30 7.80 0.82
CA LYS A 161 40.16 8.25 -0.29
C LYS A 161 39.47 9.23 -1.25
N VAL A 162 38.15 9.17 -1.37
CA VAL A 162 37.34 10.10 -2.18
C VAL A 162 36.59 11.10 -1.30
N LEU A 163 36.04 10.64 -0.17
CA LEU A 163 35.33 11.47 0.82
C LEU A 163 36.10 11.49 2.15
N PRO A 164 37.26 12.17 2.27
CA PRO A 164 38.05 12.24 3.50
C PRO A 164 37.30 12.82 4.71
N GLU A 165 36.22 13.57 4.47
CA GLU A 165 35.29 14.07 5.46
C GLU A 165 34.32 13.01 6.02
N PHE A 166 34.12 11.90 5.30
CA PHE A 166 33.18 10.84 5.69
C PHE A 166 33.62 10.14 6.98
N LYS A 167 32.67 9.96 7.89
CA LYS A 167 32.83 9.19 9.13
C LYS A 167 31.47 8.74 9.69
N ILE A 168 31.52 7.73 10.54
CA ILE A 168 30.50 7.42 11.55
C ILE A 168 31.12 7.61 12.95
N ALA A 169 30.36 7.41 14.03
CA ALA A 169 30.88 7.54 15.40
C ALA A 169 32.02 6.56 15.72
N ASP A 170 32.07 5.41 15.02
CA ASP A 170 33.14 4.42 15.11
C ASP A 170 34.25 4.72 14.09
N ALA A 171 35.39 5.22 14.57
CA ALA A 171 36.54 5.55 13.73
C ALA A 171 37.26 4.32 13.15
N GLU A 172 37.25 3.17 13.85
CA GLU A 172 37.90 1.96 13.36
C GLU A 172 37.10 1.37 12.19
N HIS A 173 35.78 1.28 12.33
CA HIS A 173 34.89 0.84 11.25
C HIS A 173 34.81 1.85 10.11
N THR A 174 34.82 3.17 10.39
CA THR A 174 34.94 4.22 9.35
C THR A 174 36.10 3.94 8.40
N SER A 175 37.28 3.61 8.94
CA SER A 175 38.50 3.37 8.14
C SER A 175 38.46 2.13 7.24
N LYS A 176 37.45 1.26 7.40
CA LYS A 176 37.31 -0.04 6.72
C LYS A 176 36.14 -0.11 5.73
N ILE A 177 35.30 0.93 5.66
CA ILE A 177 34.15 0.98 4.74
C ILE A 177 34.64 1.24 3.31
N THR A 178 34.27 0.37 2.37
CA THR A 178 34.62 0.48 0.93
C THR A 178 33.37 0.62 0.07
N LEU A 179 33.54 1.06 -1.19
CA LEU A 179 32.44 1.17 -2.14
C LEU A 179 31.77 -0.20 -2.41
N ARG A 180 32.54 -1.28 -2.57
CA ARG A 180 32.02 -2.66 -2.69
C ARG A 180 31.14 -3.07 -1.51
N GLN A 181 31.52 -2.68 -0.30
CA GLN A 181 30.71 -2.96 0.89
C GLN A 181 29.44 -2.12 0.94
N LEU A 182 29.44 -0.88 0.45
CA LEU A 182 28.24 -0.05 0.37
C LEU A 182 27.25 -0.63 -0.65
N THR A 183 27.72 -1.01 -1.85
CA THR A 183 26.89 -1.53 -2.96
C THR A 183 26.31 -2.93 -2.67
N GLN A 184 26.97 -3.71 -1.80
CA GLN A 184 26.50 -5.03 -1.33
C GLN A 184 25.68 -4.93 -0.02
N HIS A 185 25.42 -3.72 0.49
CA HIS A 185 24.74 -3.48 1.78
C HIS A 185 25.44 -4.16 2.98
N ARG A 186 26.78 -4.08 3.04
CA ARG A 186 27.64 -4.70 4.07
C ARG A 186 28.55 -3.73 4.84
N ALA A 187 28.47 -2.43 4.56
CA ALA A 187 29.22 -1.40 5.30
C ALA A 187 28.91 -1.35 6.82
N GLY A 188 27.81 -1.97 7.27
CA GLY A 188 27.50 -2.11 8.70
C GLY A 188 26.94 -0.84 9.36
N ILE A 189 26.59 0.17 8.57
CA ILE A 189 25.98 1.42 9.01
C ILE A 189 24.45 1.32 9.09
N VAL A 190 23.83 2.38 9.63
CA VAL A 190 22.38 2.53 9.80
C VAL A 190 21.60 2.46 8.48
N ARG A 191 20.31 2.13 8.53
CA ARG A 191 19.46 2.11 7.32
C ARG A 191 19.31 3.51 6.72
N GLU A 192 18.86 4.43 7.57
CA GLU A 192 18.44 5.79 7.23
C GLU A 192 19.40 6.79 7.89
N SER A 193 19.61 7.94 7.25
CA SER A 193 20.43 9.04 7.79
C SER A 193 19.60 9.94 8.71
N PRO A 194 20.16 10.51 9.80
CA PRO A 194 19.41 11.43 10.66
C PRO A 194 18.76 12.61 9.92
N VAL A 195 19.38 13.07 8.83
CA VAL A 195 18.85 14.07 7.88
C VAL A 195 18.65 13.44 6.51
N GLY A 196 17.59 13.79 5.78
CA GLY A 196 17.35 13.37 4.38
C GLY A 196 16.83 11.95 4.17
N ASN A 197 16.49 11.26 5.25
CA ASN A 197 15.92 9.91 5.23
C ASN A 197 14.55 9.82 4.55
N TYR A 198 14.05 8.59 4.43
CA TYR A 198 12.72 8.27 3.91
C TYR A 198 11.55 9.06 4.54
N PHE A 199 11.67 9.60 5.75
CA PHE A 199 10.59 10.29 6.46
C PHE A 199 10.71 11.83 6.42
N ASP A 200 11.84 12.35 5.94
CA ASP A 200 12.19 13.77 6.04
C ASP A 200 11.64 14.59 4.86
N PRO A 201 10.65 15.48 5.06
CA PRO A 201 10.04 16.27 4.00
C PRO A 201 10.81 17.57 3.69
N THR A 202 12.00 17.79 4.26
CA THR A 202 12.74 19.07 4.13
C THR A 202 13.63 19.17 2.88
N GLU A 203 13.67 18.14 2.04
CA GLU A 203 14.45 18.05 0.79
C GLU A 203 15.95 18.47 0.94
N PRO A 204 16.68 18.00 1.98
CA PRO A 204 18.04 18.46 2.25
C PRO A 204 19.04 17.92 1.20
N SER A 205 20.17 18.61 1.04
CA SER A 205 21.20 18.22 0.07
C SER A 205 21.82 16.84 0.38
N LEU A 206 22.38 16.20 -0.66
CA LEU A 206 23.08 14.93 -0.50
C LEU A 206 24.29 15.05 0.45
N GLU A 207 24.99 16.19 0.40
CA GLU A 207 26.07 16.53 1.33
C GLU A 207 25.58 16.59 2.79
N ALA A 208 24.48 17.29 3.07
CA ALA A 208 23.91 17.37 4.42
C ALA A 208 23.41 15.99 4.91
N THR A 209 22.80 15.22 4.01
CA THR A 209 22.34 13.85 4.23
C THR A 209 23.51 12.96 4.66
N VAL A 210 24.62 12.94 3.92
CA VAL A 210 25.80 12.12 4.26
C VAL A 210 26.55 12.67 5.49
N ALA A 211 26.70 13.98 5.63
CA ALA A 211 27.35 14.60 6.78
C ALA A 211 26.64 14.26 8.11
N SER A 212 25.31 14.07 8.10
CA SER A 212 24.54 13.66 9.27
C SER A 212 24.92 12.26 9.81
N LEU A 213 25.58 11.41 9.02
CA LEU A 213 26.06 10.10 9.44
C LEU A 213 27.20 10.17 10.47
N ALA A 214 27.86 11.33 10.60
CA ALA A 214 29.00 11.54 11.50
C ALA A 214 28.73 11.26 12.99
N SER A 215 27.46 11.31 13.42
CA SER A 215 27.03 10.99 14.78
C SER A 215 26.45 9.57 14.94
N THR A 216 26.25 8.84 13.84
CA THR A 216 25.53 7.55 13.85
C THR A 216 26.40 6.41 14.37
N PRO A 217 25.82 5.43 15.09
CA PRO A 217 26.54 4.25 15.55
C PRO A 217 26.84 3.28 14.41
N SER A 218 27.90 2.48 14.56
CA SER A 218 28.07 1.27 13.77
C SER A 218 27.05 0.21 14.23
N VAL A 219 26.19 -0.24 13.33
CA VAL A 219 25.19 -1.30 13.61
C VAL A 219 25.87 -2.67 13.62
N TYR A 220 26.80 -2.90 12.69
CA TYR A 220 27.64 -4.09 12.59
C TYR A 220 29.05 -3.73 12.11
N ALA A 221 30.03 -4.58 12.41
CA ALA A 221 31.36 -4.45 11.80
C ALA A 221 31.27 -4.55 10.26
N PRO A 222 31.99 -3.71 9.49
CA PRO A 222 31.97 -3.75 8.03
C PRO A 222 32.34 -5.14 7.49
N GLY A 223 31.64 -5.59 6.45
CA GLY A 223 31.81 -6.92 5.85
C GLY A 223 31.30 -8.09 6.69
N SER A 224 30.78 -7.89 7.90
CA SER A 224 30.33 -9.00 8.78
C SER A 224 28.92 -9.50 8.48
N ARG A 225 27.97 -8.62 8.12
CA ARG A 225 26.56 -8.95 7.84
C ARG A 225 26.06 -8.19 6.61
N THR A 226 24.83 -8.47 6.18
CA THR A 226 24.08 -7.61 5.25
C THR A 226 23.05 -6.82 6.06
N LYS A 227 22.99 -5.50 5.86
CA LYS A 227 22.05 -4.55 6.47
C LYS A 227 21.64 -3.55 5.39
N TYR A 228 20.39 -3.60 4.94
CA TYR A 228 19.91 -2.71 3.89
C TYR A 228 20.03 -1.24 4.33
N SER A 229 20.58 -0.38 3.47
CA SER A 229 20.90 1.00 3.83
C SER A 229 20.72 1.95 2.63
N ASN A 230 19.84 2.94 2.81
CA ASN A 230 19.67 4.08 1.91
C ASN A 230 20.75 5.14 2.19
N ALA A 231 21.14 5.30 3.45
CA ALA A 231 22.31 6.08 3.85
C ALA A 231 23.57 5.64 3.08
N GLY A 232 23.83 4.33 2.99
CA GLY A 232 25.00 3.81 2.27
C GLY A 232 25.03 4.12 0.77
N VAL A 233 23.88 4.11 0.10
CA VAL A 233 23.81 4.52 -1.32
C VAL A 233 23.91 6.04 -1.49
N SER A 234 23.59 6.81 -0.46
CA SER A 234 23.82 8.25 -0.44
C SER A 234 25.32 8.57 -0.41
N VAL A 235 26.11 7.79 0.33
CA VAL A 235 27.59 7.85 0.32
C VAL A 235 28.15 7.47 -1.05
N ILE A 236 27.60 6.45 -1.72
CA ILE A 236 27.98 6.10 -3.10
C ILE A 236 27.69 7.27 -4.04
N GLY A 237 26.49 7.85 -3.96
CA GLY A 237 26.11 9.02 -4.76
C GLY A 237 27.07 10.18 -4.59
N GLN A 238 27.42 10.55 -3.35
CA GLN A 238 28.36 11.65 -3.10
C GLN A 238 29.79 11.33 -3.60
N ALA A 239 30.21 10.06 -3.58
CA ALA A 239 31.48 9.64 -4.19
C ALA A 239 31.46 9.77 -5.72
N VAL A 240 30.32 9.47 -6.37
CA VAL A 240 30.11 9.73 -7.80
C VAL A 240 30.19 11.24 -8.10
N GLU A 241 29.54 12.10 -7.30
CA GLU A 241 29.62 13.57 -7.46
C GLU A 241 31.06 14.10 -7.34
N ARG A 242 31.77 13.63 -6.30
CA ARG A 242 33.13 14.05 -5.97
C ARG A 242 34.14 13.66 -7.04
N ALA A 243 34.01 12.47 -7.63
CA ALA A 243 34.88 12.03 -8.73
C ALA A 243 34.52 12.71 -10.05
N ALA A 244 33.24 12.74 -10.41
CA ALA A 244 32.78 13.33 -11.67
C ALA A 244 32.89 14.87 -11.74
N GLY A 245 32.99 15.56 -10.58
CA GLY A 245 33.04 17.02 -10.50
C GLY A 245 31.72 17.72 -10.86
N MET A 246 30.59 16.99 -10.80
CA MET A 246 29.25 17.49 -11.15
C MET A 246 28.17 16.77 -10.33
N PRO A 247 26.94 17.33 -10.21
CA PRO A 247 25.85 16.70 -9.46
C PRO A 247 25.50 15.30 -9.98
N HIS A 248 25.10 14.41 -9.06
CA HIS A 248 24.80 13.01 -9.36
C HIS A 248 23.62 12.86 -10.34
N PRO A 249 22.49 13.59 -10.18
CA PRO A 249 21.42 13.62 -11.17
C PRO A 249 21.89 14.03 -12.57
N ASP A 250 22.83 14.98 -12.68
CA ASP A 250 23.39 15.40 -13.95
C ASP A 250 24.29 14.32 -14.55
N TYR A 251 25.24 13.77 -13.79
CA TYR A 251 26.15 12.72 -14.30
C TYR A 251 25.38 11.50 -14.80
N VAL A 252 24.42 11.00 -14.02
CA VAL A 252 23.60 9.85 -14.41
C VAL A 252 22.74 10.18 -15.65
N ARG A 253 22.19 11.39 -15.75
CA ARG A 253 21.44 11.82 -16.95
C ARG A 253 22.32 11.85 -18.20
N GLU A 254 23.52 12.42 -18.12
CA GLU A 254 24.41 12.58 -19.28
C GLU A 254 25.11 11.26 -19.68
N GLN A 255 25.55 10.44 -18.72
CA GLN A 255 26.41 9.27 -18.97
C GLN A 255 25.66 7.92 -18.98
N VAL A 256 24.44 7.86 -18.44
CA VAL A 256 23.63 6.63 -18.38
C VAL A 256 22.31 6.80 -19.13
N LEU A 257 21.45 7.75 -18.73
CA LEU A 257 20.08 7.85 -19.24
C LEU A 257 20.03 8.27 -20.73
N LYS A 258 20.76 9.32 -21.13
CA LYS A 258 20.80 9.78 -22.53
C LYS A 258 21.39 8.72 -23.48
N PRO A 259 22.54 8.06 -23.19
CA PRO A 259 23.06 6.99 -24.02
C PRO A 259 22.14 5.77 -24.14
N LEU A 260 21.36 5.45 -23.10
CA LEU A 260 20.35 4.38 -23.13
C LEU A 260 18.99 4.83 -23.71
N GLY A 261 18.87 6.07 -24.20
CA GLY A 261 17.65 6.58 -24.81
C GLY A 261 16.46 6.74 -23.85
N MET A 262 16.71 6.75 -22.53
CA MET A 262 15.72 6.83 -21.47
C MET A 262 15.20 8.28 -21.35
N LYS A 263 14.16 8.61 -22.13
CA LYS A 263 13.60 9.97 -22.31
C LYS A 263 12.57 10.38 -21.28
N HIS A 264 11.97 9.43 -20.56
CA HIS A 264 10.97 9.63 -19.51
C HIS A 264 11.55 9.21 -18.16
N THR A 265 12.84 9.47 -17.95
CA THR A 265 13.57 9.09 -16.74
C THR A 265 14.40 10.25 -16.21
N SER A 266 14.32 10.52 -14.90
CA SER A 266 15.04 11.60 -14.21
C SER A 266 15.02 11.39 -12.70
N PHE A 267 16.02 11.89 -11.98
CA PHE A 267 15.97 11.98 -10.50
C PHE A 267 15.12 13.17 -9.99
N GLU A 268 14.65 14.03 -10.90
CA GLU A 268 13.82 15.21 -10.59
C GLU A 268 12.62 15.29 -11.53
N LYS A 269 11.43 15.64 -10.99
CA LYS A 269 10.18 15.73 -11.76
C LYS A 269 10.05 17.09 -12.47
N ASP A 270 10.62 17.19 -13.67
CA ASP A 270 10.53 18.40 -14.49
C ASP A 270 9.13 18.61 -15.12
N LYS A 271 8.94 19.75 -15.82
CA LYS A 271 7.67 20.13 -16.46
C LYS A 271 7.27 19.28 -17.68
N ALA A 272 8.18 18.50 -18.24
CA ALA A 272 7.85 17.52 -19.28
C ALA A 272 7.40 16.22 -18.60
N LEU A 273 8.20 15.70 -17.68
CA LEU A 273 7.98 14.45 -16.97
C LEU A 273 6.70 14.47 -16.12
N ALA A 274 6.38 15.60 -15.50
CA ALA A 274 5.14 15.79 -14.73
C ALA A 274 3.86 15.48 -15.55
N LYS A 275 3.88 15.66 -16.88
CA LYS A 275 2.73 15.37 -17.76
C LYS A 275 2.49 13.87 -17.97
N HIS A 276 3.51 13.05 -17.74
CA HIS A 276 3.46 11.60 -17.90
C HIS A 276 3.45 10.88 -16.53
N THR A 277 3.67 11.62 -15.44
CA THR A 277 3.71 11.07 -14.08
C THR A 277 2.31 10.71 -13.61
N ALA A 278 2.14 9.53 -13.01
CA ALA A 278 0.88 9.12 -12.39
C ALA A 278 0.67 9.76 -11.01
N ASP A 279 -0.58 10.07 -10.68
CA ASP A 279 -0.99 10.47 -9.33
C ASP A 279 -0.74 9.30 -8.36
N GLY A 280 0.21 9.46 -7.45
CA GLY A 280 0.62 8.46 -6.47
C GLY A 280 -0.32 8.41 -5.27
N TRP A 281 -0.69 7.21 -4.84
CA TRP A 281 -1.59 7.00 -3.70
C TRP A 281 -0.94 6.21 -2.57
N MET A 282 -1.15 6.70 -1.35
CA MET A 282 -0.83 5.99 -0.13
C MET A 282 -2.02 5.14 0.30
N TRP A 283 -1.77 3.87 0.60
CA TRP A 283 -2.75 2.99 1.23
C TRP A 283 -3.08 3.50 2.64
N GLY A 284 -4.35 3.79 2.88
CA GLY A 284 -4.84 4.04 4.23
C GLY A 284 -4.82 2.75 5.04
N TYR A 285 -3.88 2.61 5.98
CA TYR A 285 -3.82 1.42 6.82
C TYR A 285 -5.10 1.24 7.65
N ASP A 286 -5.56 2.35 8.23
CA ASP A 286 -6.72 2.49 9.11
C ASP A 286 -7.85 3.34 8.51
N ARG A 287 -7.68 3.77 7.26
CA ARG A 287 -8.49 4.79 6.57
C ARG A 287 -8.63 4.49 5.07
N PRO A 288 -9.44 5.24 4.30
CA PRO A 288 -9.36 5.23 2.84
C PRO A 288 -7.97 5.65 2.33
N ALA A 289 -7.65 5.30 1.08
CA ALA A 289 -6.42 5.75 0.44
C ALA A 289 -6.42 7.28 0.23
N PHE A 290 -5.23 7.88 0.25
CA PHE A 290 -5.04 9.33 0.16
C PHE A 290 -3.83 9.68 -0.72
N ALA A 291 -3.74 10.93 -1.18
CA ALA A 291 -2.66 11.37 -2.07
C ALA A 291 -1.29 11.24 -1.39
N ALA A 292 -0.28 10.76 -2.14
CA ALA A 292 1.07 10.60 -1.65
C ALA A 292 1.85 11.93 -1.59
N PRO A 293 2.77 12.10 -0.62
CA PRO A 293 3.71 13.22 -0.63
C PRO A 293 4.66 13.15 -1.83
N GLU A 294 4.88 14.30 -2.47
CA GLU A 294 5.70 14.39 -3.68
C GLU A 294 7.18 14.71 -3.44
N PHE A 295 7.57 15.01 -2.19
CA PHE A 295 8.91 15.53 -1.86
C PHE A 295 10.04 14.57 -2.25
N LEU A 296 11.18 15.16 -2.61
CA LEU A 296 12.44 14.49 -2.90
C LEU A 296 13.15 14.08 -1.61
N LEU A 297 13.64 12.84 -1.56
CA LEU A 297 14.47 12.35 -0.44
C LEU A 297 15.87 12.97 -0.53
N GLY A 298 16.45 13.37 0.60
CA GLY A 298 17.87 13.76 0.66
C GLY A 298 18.81 12.59 0.35
N THR A 299 18.36 11.37 0.66
CA THR A 299 18.92 10.08 0.17
C THR A 299 18.65 9.83 -1.32
N GLY A 300 18.60 10.88 -2.15
CA GLY A 300 18.12 10.87 -3.54
C GLY A 300 18.71 9.80 -4.47
N PRO A 301 20.04 9.55 -4.48
CA PRO A 301 20.66 8.46 -5.25
C PRO A 301 20.10 7.07 -4.93
N ALA A 302 19.48 6.91 -3.77
CA ALA A 302 18.87 5.67 -3.32
C ALA A 302 17.39 5.51 -3.70
N GLY A 303 16.67 6.58 -4.09
CA GLY A 303 15.19 6.52 -4.19
C GLY A 303 14.44 7.56 -5.04
N ASN A 304 15.07 8.62 -5.56
CA ASN A 304 14.34 9.71 -6.25
C ASN A 304 14.07 9.48 -7.75
N LEU A 305 14.53 8.38 -8.36
CA LEU A 305 14.33 8.15 -9.78
C LEU A 305 12.83 8.04 -10.14
N TYR A 306 12.39 8.88 -11.06
CA TYR A 306 11.16 8.74 -11.83
C TYR A 306 11.50 8.04 -13.14
N SER A 307 10.69 7.06 -13.58
CA SER A 307 10.90 6.36 -14.86
C SER A 307 9.61 5.72 -15.39
N SER A 308 9.60 5.37 -16.68
CA SER A 308 8.56 4.58 -17.35
C SER A 308 8.99 3.10 -17.46
N VAL A 309 8.04 2.18 -17.70
CA VAL A 309 8.41 0.76 -17.93
C VAL A 309 9.09 0.54 -19.28
N GLU A 310 8.86 1.41 -20.28
CA GLU A 310 9.56 1.39 -21.58
C GLU A 310 11.01 1.89 -21.50
N ASP A 311 11.28 2.87 -20.65
CA ASP A 311 12.62 3.37 -20.36
C ASP A 311 13.44 2.31 -19.60
N LEU A 312 12.87 1.76 -18.52
CA LEU A 312 13.49 0.66 -17.77
C LEU A 312 13.66 -0.62 -18.63
N ALA A 313 12.86 -0.81 -19.67
CA ALA A 313 13.10 -1.86 -20.66
C ALA A 313 14.41 -1.64 -21.44
N GLN A 314 14.77 -0.40 -21.80
CA GLN A 314 16.08 -0.10 -22.43
C GLN A 314 17.24 -0.42 -21.46
N PHE A 315 17.08 -0.07 -20.18
CA PHE A 315 18.04 -0.45 -19.14
C PHE A 315 18.17 -1.98 -19.02
N SER A 316 17.06 -2.72 -19.09
CA SER A 316 17.11 -4.20 -19.07
C SER A 316 17.82 -4.78 -20.29
N LEU A 317 17.64 -4.21 -21.48
CA LEU A 317 18.36 -4.60 -22.70
C LEU A 317 19.87 -4.34 -22.54
N PHE A 318 20.27 -3.25 -21.87
CA PHE A 318 21.68 -2.98 -21.55
C PHE A 318 22.27 -4.02 -20.60
N VAL A 319 21.55 -4.33 -19.50
CA VAL A 319 21.99 -5.34 -18.51
C VAL A 319 22.07 -6.75 -19.11
N MET A 320 21.31 -7.03 -20.18
CA MET A 320 21.39 -8.27 -20.95
C MET A 320 22.44 -8.26 -22.08
N GLY A 321 23.14 -7.14 -22.32
CA GLY A 321 24.09 -6.98 -23.42
C GLY A 321 23.47 -6.81 -24.81
N GLN A 322 22.15 -6.60 -24.89
CA GLN A 322 21.37 -6.49 -26.13
C GLN A 322 21.15 -5.05 -26.62
N HIS A 323 21.36 -4.04 -25.77
CA HIS A 323 21.13 -2.65 -26.13
C HIS A 323 22.21 -2.13 -27.13
N PRO A 324 21.84 -1.40 -28.21
CA PRO A 324 22.77 -0.95 -29.26
C PRO A 324 23.82 0.09 -28.82
N LYS A 325 23.78 0.54 -27.55
CA LYS A 325 24.86 1.27 -26.89
C LYS A 325 25.33 0.49 -25.66
N LYS A 326 26.62 0.17 -25.63
CA LYS A 326 27.34 -0.15 -24.40
C LYS A 326 27.68 1.14 -23.66
N ILE A 327 27.61 1.12 -22.33
CA ILE A 327 27.96 2.22 -21.43
C ILE A 327 28.86 1.78 -20.26
N LEU A 328 29.21 0.49 -20.25
CA LEU A 328 30.20 -0.21 -19.43
C LEU A 328 30.81 -1.30 -20.33
N GLU A 329 31.99 -1.79 -19.97
CA GLU A 329 32.59 -2.99 -20.55
C GLU A 329 31.92 -4.28 -20.03
N ASP A 330 32.01 -5.35 -20.83
CA ASP A 330 31.35 -6.64 -20.52
C ASP A 330 31.89 -7.27 -19.23
N ALA A 331 33.15 -6.98 -18.87
CA ALA A 331 33.76 -7.42 -17.63
C ALA A 331 33.13 -6.73 -16.41
N SER A 332 32.97 -5.41 -16.44
CA SER A 332 32.37 -4.61 -15.36
C SER A 332 30.90 -4.97 -15.17
N LEU A 333 30.14 -5.09 -16.26
CA LEU A 333 28.76 -5.57 -16.21
C LEU A 333 28.67 -7.00 -15.68
N THR A 334 29.63 -7.88 -16.02
CA THR A 334 29.71 -9.21 -15.41
C THR A 334 29.94 -9.14 -13.90
N GLU A 335 30.87 -8.29 -13.42
CA GLU A 335 31.14 -8.09 -12.00
C GLU A 335 29.90 -7.59 -11.23
N MET A 336 29.15 -6.63 -11.80
CA MET A 336 27.89 -6.16 -11.18
C MET A 336 26.88 -7.29 -10.96
N LEU A 337 26.86 -8.29 -11.85
CA LEU A 337 25.90 -9.39 -11.87
C LEU A 337 26.41 -10.69 -11.22
N GLN A 338 27.61 -10.70 -10.64
CA GLN A 338 28.05 -11.79 -9.75
C GLN A 338 27.65 -11.50 -8.30
N PRO A 339 27.22 -12.51 -7.52
CA PRO A 339 27.04 -12.34 -6.08
C PRO A 339 28.41 -12.07 -5.44
N GLY A 340 28.47 -11.07 -4.56
CA GLY A 340 29.60 -10.97 -3.64
C GLY A 340 29.60 -12.14 -2.65
N GLU A 341 30.65 -12.28 -1.84
CA GLU A 341 30.80 -13.41 -0.92
C GLU A 341 30.82 -12.99 0.56
N THR A 342 30.51 -13.94 1.43
CA THR A 342 30.78 -13.86 2.86
C THR A 342 32.23 -14.29 3.18
N PRO A 343 32.80 -13.92 4.35
CA PRO A 343 34.13 -14.37 4.74
C PRO A 343 34.30 -15.90 4.82
N ASP A 344 33.19 -16.65 4.87
CA ASP A 344 33.12 -18.11 4.80
C ASP A 344 32.66 -18.65 3.43
N GLY A 345 32.82 -17.87 2.36
CA GLY A 345 32.68 -18.31 0.96
C GLY A 345 31.24 -18.60 0.50
N LYS A 346 30.22 -18.09 1.19
CA LYS A 346 28.81 -18.24 0.77
C LYS A 346 28.41 -17.04 -0.09
N PRO A 347 27.66 -17.25 -1.18
CA PRO A 347 27.19 -16.15 -2.02
C PRO A 347 26.18 -15.27 -1.29
N LEU A 348 26.30 -13.96 -1.49
CA LEU A 348 25.39 -12.94 -1.01
C LEU A 348 24.14 -12.83 -1.91
N PRO A 349 23.02 -12.30 -1.39
CA PRO A 349 21.85 -11.95 -2.20
C PRO A 349 22.03 -10.66 -3.03
N TYR A 350 23.26 -10.13 -3.15
CA TYR A 350 23.60 -8.91 -3.89
C TYR A 350 24.94 -9.05 -4.62
N GLY A 351 25.00 -8.47 -5.83
CA GLY A 351 26.24 -8.09 -6.51
C GLY A 351 26.58 -6.63 -6.24
N ILE A 352 27.03 -5.89 -7.24
CA ILE A 352 27.16 -4.43 -7.15
C ILE A 352 25.77 -3.83 -7.44
N GLY A 353 25.02 -3.48 -6.39
CA GLY A 353 23.66 -2.90 -6.49
C GLY A 353 22.55 -3.90 -6.81
N PHE A 354 22.77 -4.77 -7.80
CA PHE A 354 21.79 -5.79 -8.21
C PHE A 354 21.52 -6.80 -7.10
N ARG A 355 20.25 -6.98 -6.76
CA ARG A 355 19.79 -8.14 -5.99
C ARG A 355 19.90 -9.38 -6.87
N ILE A 356 20.44 -10.47 -6.33
CA ILE A 356 20.66 -11.73 -7.04
C ILE A 356 19.89 -12.85 -6.34
N SER A 357 19.18 -13.67 -7.13
CA SER A 357 18.37 -14.79 -6.64
C SER A 357 18.26 -15.92 -7.66
N ASP A 358 17.86 -17.10 -7.22
CA ASP A 358 17.34 -18.16 -8.09
C ASP A 358 15.87 -17.87 -8.44
N PHE A 359 15.52 -18.08 -9.71
CA PHE A 359 14.15 -18.22 -10.17
C PHE A 359 14.00 -19.51 -10.98
N HIS A 360 13.41 -20.54 -10.36
CA HIS A 360 13.20 -21.87 -10.95
C HIS A 360 14.47 -22.56 -11.51
N GLY A 361 15.66 -22.20 -11.02
CA GLY A 361 16.95 -22.70 -11.53
C GLY A 361 17.69 -21.73 -12.46
N HIS A 362 17.06 -20.62 -12.85
CA HIS A 362 17.66 -19.54 -13.63
C HIS A 362 18.20 -18.45 -12.69
N ARG A 363 19.29 -17.76 -13.08
CA ARG A 363 19.85 -16.64 -12.29
C ARG A 363 19.03 -15.38 -12.56
N ARG A 364 18.26 -14.95 -11.56
CA ARG A 364 17.47 -13.71 -11.58
C ARG A 364 18.25 -12.57 -10.94
N VAL A 365 18.40 -11.47 -11.68
CA VAL A 365 19.05 -10.23 -11.23
C VAL A 365 18.07 -9.06 -11.38
N GLY A 366 18.12 -8.09 -10.47
CA GLY A 366 17.20 -6.96 -10.54
C GLY A 366 17.13 -6.13 -9.26
N HIS A 367 16.08 -5.32 -9.12
CA HIS A 367 15.73 -4.68 -7.85
C HIS A 367 14.23 -4.31 -7.83
N GLY A 368 13.61 -4.39 -6.65
CA GLY A 368 12.25 -3.86 -6.41
C GLY A 368 12.29 -2.45 -5.83
N GLY A 369 11.39 -1.57 -6.25
CA GLY A 369 11.29 -0.19 -5.74
C GLY A 369 10.05 0.02 -4.88
N ALA A 370 10.21 0.76 -3.79
CA ALA A 370 9.10 1.23 -2.97
C ALA A 370 9.39 2.68 -2.55
N VAL A 371 8.39 3.54 -2.63
CA VAL A 371 8.41 4.94 -2.17
C VAL A 371 6.97 5.44 -2.04
N TYR A 372 6.72 6.53 -1.33
CA TYR A 372 5.37 7.08 -1.16
C TYR A 372 4.61 7.19 -2.48
N GLY A 373 3.45 6.54 -2.55
CA GLY A 373 2.61 6.52 -3.75
C GLY A 373 2.88 5.39 -4.74
N PHE A 374 3.97 4.64 -4.62
CA PHE A 374 4.47 3.80 -5.70
C PHE A 374 5.17 2.50 -5.25
N SER A 375 4.93 1.43 -6.00
CA SER A 375 5.75 0.22 -5.97
C SER A 375 6.15 -0.17 -7.39
N THR A 376 7.36 -0.70 -7.55
CA THR A 376 7.91 -1.16 -8.83
C THR A 376 8.73 -2.44 -8.68
N GLN A 377 8.93 -3.13 -9.79
CA GLN A 377 9.83 -4.28 -9.87
C GLN A 377 10.54 -4.31 -11.24
N LEU A 378 11.84 -4.54 -11.24
CA LEU A 378 12.65 -4.89 -12.41
C LEU A 378 13.28 -6.26 -12.12
N GLU A 379 12.91 -7.28 -12.89
CA GLU A 379 13.50 -8.63 -12.82
C GLU A 379 14.03 -9.05 -14.20
N ILE A 380 15.26 -9.55 -14.24
CA ILE A 380 15.97 -9.93 -15.47
C ILE A 380 16.52 -11.35 -15.28
N LEU A 381 16.41 -12.19 -16.31
CA LEU A 381 17.09 -13.49 -16.41
C LEU A 381 18.17 -13.38 -17.52
N PRO A 382 19.43 -13.02 -17.20
CA PRO A 382 20.39 -12.59 -18.23
C PRO A 382 20.86 -13.70 -19.17
N ALA A 383 20.97 -14.94 -18.71
CA ALA A 383 21.39 -16.07 -19.56
C ALA A 383 20.27 -16.47 -20.53
N GLU A 384 19.03 -16.32 -20.10
CA GLU A 384 17.82 -16.57 -20.86
C GLU A 384 17.50 -15.41 -21.80
N GLN A 385 18.03 -14.21 -21.54
CA GLN A 385 17.77 -12.99 -22.30
C GLN A 385 16.27 -12.63 -22.30
N ILE A 386 15.67 -12.61 -21.11
CA ILE A 386 14.33 -12.05 -20.87
C ILE A 386 14.31 -11.13 -19.63
N ALA A 387 13.44 -10.14 -19.64
CA ALA A 387 13.15 -9.28 -18.49
C ALA A 387 11.67 -8.93 -18.38
N VAL A 388 11.23 -8.63 -17.15
CA VAL A 388 9.91 -8.08 -16.84
C VAL A 388 10.07 -6.86 -15.95
N ILE A 389 9.40 -5.78 -16.34
CA ILE A 389 9.38 -4.51 -15.61
C ILE A 389 7.93 -4.17 -15.31
N ALA A 390 7.61 -3.81 -14.08
CA ALA A 390 6.27 -3.39 -13.69
C ALA A 390 6.28 -2.27 -12.65
N ALA A 391 5.24 -1.44 -12.66
CA ALA A 391 5.07 -0.29 -11.77
C ALA A 391 3.59 -0.03 -11.47
N SER A 392 3.29 0.48 -10.27
CA SER A 392 1.94 0.92 -9.89
C SER A 392 1.96 2.25 -9.14
N SER A 393 0.81 2.95 -9.13
CA SER A 393 0.60 4.18 -8.34
C SER A 393 -0.18 3.95 -7.03
N LEU A 394 0.02 2.80 -6.38
CA LEU A 394 -0.36 2.56 -4.99
C LEU A 394 0.81 1.90 -4.24
N ASP A 395 1.18 2.48 -3.10
CA ASP A 395 2.25 1.94 -2.26
C ASP A 395 1.87 0.61 -1.57
N GLY A 396 2.87 -0.07 -1.00
CA GLY A 396 2.70 -1.38 -0.38
C GLY A 396 2.30 -2.52 -1.34
N THR A 397 2.27 -2.28 -2.66
CA THR A 397 1.85 -3.28 -3.67
C THR A 397 2.99 -4.18 -4.17
N ASN A 398 4.22 -4.00 -3.68
CA ASN A 398 5.43 -4.69 -4.11
C ASN A 398 5.28 -6.21 -4.29
N ASN A 399 4.60 -6.91 -3.38
CA ASN A 399 4.50 -8.37 -3.44
C ASN A 399 3.43 -8.82 -4.45
N TRP A 400 2.36 -8.05 -4.65
CA TRP A 400 1.43 -8.24 -5.75
C TRP A 400 2.12 -8.05 -7.10
N ILE A 401 2.93 -6.99 -7.25
CA ILE A 401 3.74 -6.73 -8.47
C ILE A 401 4.76 -7.86 -8.69
N THR A 402 5.52 -8.25 -7.65
CA THR A 402 6.51 -9.34 -7.73
C THR A 402 5.87 -10.63 -8.25
N ARG A 403 4.68 -10.98 -7.77
CA ARG A 403 3.93 -12.15 -8.25
C ARG A 403 3.48 -12.00 -9.71
N ILE A 404 3.06 -10.82 -10.17
CA ILE A 404 2.77 -10.58 -11.60
C ILE A 404 4.04 -10.75 -12.44
N CYS A 405 5.18 -10.23 -11.99
CA CYS A 405 6.47 -10.40 -12.67
C CYS A 405 6.90 -11.87 -12.71
N ASP A 406 6.74 -12.61 -11.61
CA ASP A 406 7.09 -14.04 -11.53
C ASP A 406 6.13 -14.92 -12.37
N GLN A 407 4.84 -14.57 -12.46
CA GLN A 407 3.91 -15.20 -13.41
C GLN A 407 4.32 -14.93 -14.86
N ALA A 408 4.69 -13.69 -15.19
CA ALA A 408 5.15 -13.32 -16.52
C ALA A 408 6.46 -14.03 -16.89
N LEU A 409 7.48 -14.04 -16.01
CA LEU A 409 8.73 -14.76 -16.23
C LEU A 409 8.51 -16.27 -16.39
N ALA A 410 7.69 -16.89 -15.53
CA ALA A 410 7.35 -18.31 -15.66
C ALA A 410 6.63 -18.62 -16.99
N GLY A 411 5.72 -17.73 -17.42
CA GLY A 411 5.06 -17.82 -18.72
C GLY A 411 6.01 -17.65 -19.90
N MET A 412 6.94 -16.70 -19.84
CA MET A 412 7.94 -16.47 -20.89
C MET A 412 8.90 -17.67 -21.01
N LEU A 413 9.35 -18.23 -19.89
CA LEU A 413 10.11 -19.49 -19.87
C LEU A 413 9.29 -20.68 -20.40
N ALA A 414 7.98 -20.72 -20.15
CA ALA A 414 7.10 -21.76 -20.70
C ALA A 414 7.02 -21.65 -22.24
N VAL A 415 6.67 -20.47 -22.77
CA VAL A 415 6.63 -20.18 -24.22
C VAL A 415 7.96 -20.54 -24.90
N ARG A 416 9.10 -20.08 -24.35
CA ARG A 416 10.44 -20.35 -24.90
C ARG A 416 10.89 -21.81 -24.80
N SER A 417 10.24 -22.63 -23.97
CA SER A 417 10.51 -24.07 -23.87
C SER A 417 9.39 -24.95 -24.42
N GLY A 418 8.45 -24.36 -25.19
CA GLY A 418 7.33 -25.09 -25.82
C GLY A 418 6.36 -25.72 -24.81
N LYS A 419 6.28 -25.17 -23.59
CA LYS A 419 5.41 -25.65 -22.51
C LYS A 419 4.16 -24.79 -22.40
N GLU A 420 3.12 -25.40 -21.84
CA GLU A 420 1.89 -24.73 -21.46
C GLU A 420 2.14 -23.60 -20.44
N ILE A 421 1.49 -22.45 -20.65
CA ILE A 421 1.56 -21.30 -19.75
C ILE A 421 0.79 -21.62 -18.46
N PRO A 422 1.36 -21.41 -17.25
CA PRO A 422 0.64 -21.67 -16.00
C PRO A 422 -0.65 -20.83 -15.89
N PRO A 423 -1.79 -21.43 -15.50
CA PRO A 423 -3.06 -20.69 -15.40
C PRO A 423 -3.06 -19.67 -14.26
N SER A 424 -3.80 -18.57 -14.44
CA SER A 424 -4.07 -17.58 -13.40
C SER A 424 -5.11 -18.10 -12.40
N VAL A 425 -4.88 -17.88 -11.10
CA VAL A 425 -5.79 -18.25 -10.02
C VAL A 425 -6.49 -17.01 -9.46
N SER A 426 -7.82 -17.01 -9.41
CA SER A 426 -8.64 -15.92 -8.85
C SER A 426 -9.15 -16.22 -7.45
N THR A 427 -9.48 -15.16 -6.70
CA THR A 427 -10.05 -15.27 -5.34
C THR A 427 -11.21 -14.30 -5.11
N GLU A 428 -12.07 -14.67 -4.17
CA GLU A 428 -13.30 -13.99 -3.76
C GLU A 428 -13.33 -13.75 -2.24
N PRO A 429 -14.14 -12.80 -1.74
CA PRO A 429 -14.31 -12.58 -0.30
C PRO A 429 -14.80 -13.84 0.43
N VAL A 430 -14.34 -14.05 1.67
CA VAL A 430 -14.75 -15.21 2.47
C VAL A 430 -16.20 -15.01 2.95
N PRO A 431 -17.13 -15.95 2.70
CA PRO A 431 -18.53 -15.80 3.11
C PRO A 431 -18.69 -15.49 4.61
N ARG A 432 -19.54 -14.51 4.95
CA ARG A 432 -19.70 -13.98 6.33
C ARG A 432 -19.88 -15.06 7.41
N SER A 433 -20.54 -16.17 7.12
CA SER A 433 -20.69 -17.31 8.05
C SER A 433 -19.37 -18.03 8.37
N ARG A 434 -18.47 -18.16 7.38
CA ARG A 434 -17.12 -18.73 7.54
C ARG A 434 -16.15 -17.71 8.13
N ALA A 435 -16.27 -16.44 7.76
CA ALA A 435 -15.54 -15.35 8.39
C ALA A 435 -15.82 -15.27 9.91
N ARG A 436 -17.08 -15.45 10.33
CA ARG A 436 -17.49 -15.49 11.75
C ARG A 436 -16.87 -16.65 12.53
N SER A 437 -16.63 -17.82 11.94
CA SER A 437 -15.96 -18.94 12.63
C SER A 437 -14.43 -18.86 12.61
N LEU A 438 -13.87 -18.05 11.70
CA LEU A 438 -12.43 -17.80 11.57
C LEU A 438 -11.94 -16.69 12.51
N ALA A 439 -12.77 -15.71 12.86
CA ALA A 439 -12.35 -14.57 13.69
C ALA A 439 -12.09 -14.97 15.15
N GLY A 440 -10.98 -14.49 15.70
CA GLY A 440 -10.48 -14.82 17.04
C GLY A 440 -8.98 -14.57 17.18
N VAL A 441 -8.45 -14.83 18.37
CA VAL A 441 -7.00 -14.85 18.63
C VAL A 441 -6.54 -16.32 18.72
N TYR A 442 -5.44 -16.66 18.08
CA TYR A 442 -4.89 -18.01 18.06
C TYR A 442 -3.38 -17.97 18.35
N SER A 443 -2.82 -18.98 19.00
CA SER A 443 -1.37 -19.06 19.24
C SER A 443 -0.80 -20.46 19.00
N SER A 444 0.38 -20.50 18.38
CA SER A 444 1.18 -21.73 18.25
C SER A 444 2.00 -22.03 19.50
N ARG A 445 2.06 -21.08 20.46
CA ARG A 445 2.67 -21.24 21.78
C ARG A 445 2.03 -20.23 22.76
N PRO A 446 1.00 -20.62 23.54
CA PRO A 446 0.37 -19.74 24.51
C PRO A 446 1.38 -19.09 25.46
N GLY A 447 1.22 -17.79 25.72
CA GLY A 447 2.17 -16.97 26.49
C GLY A 447 3.31 -16.35 25.66
N ASP A 448 3.48 -16.74 24.39
CA ASP A 448 4.49 -16.15 23.48
C ASP A 448 3.80 -15.21 22.47
N ALA A 449 4.01 -13.90 22.64
CA ALA A 449 3.41 -12.86 21.81
C ALA A 449 3.79 -13.03 20.33
N SER A 450 5.04 -13.40 20.03
CA SER A 450 5.56 -13.61 18.68
C SER A 450 4.91 -14.78 17.94
N ARG A 451 4.28 -15.70 18.70
CA ARG A 451 3.62 -16.92 18.21
C ARG A 451 2.11 -16.81 18.09
N THR A 452 1.59 -15.61 18.33
CA THR A 452 0.15 -15.30 18.32
C THR A 452 -0.25 -14.64 17.00
N VAL A 453 -1.40 -15.06 16.46
CA VAL A 453 -2.06 -14.46 15.29
C VAL A 453 -3.45 -13.99 15.66
N THR A 454 -3.96 -13.00 14.93
CA THR A 454 -5.32 -12.46 15.11
C THR A 454 -6.04 -12.52 13.78
N VAL A 455 -7.30 -12.98 13.79
CA VAL A 455 -8.19 -12.93 12.64
C VAL A 455 -9.44 -12.15 13.01
N ASP A 456 -9.89 -11.23 12.16
CA ASP A 456 -11.09 -10.42 12.38
C ASP A 456 -11.71 -10.01 11.04
N TRP A 457 -13.03 -9.80 10.96
CA TRP A 457 -13.70 -9.39 9.71
C TRP A 457 -14.16 -7.94 9.77
N ILE A 458 -14.11 -7.23 8.64
CA ILE A 458 -14.56 -5.83 8.50
C ILE A 458 -15.34 -5.71 7.19
N GLY A 459 -16.66 -5.47 7.26
CA GLY A 459 -17.53 -5.39 6.09
C GLY A 459 -17.74 -6.75 5.40
N ASP A 460 -16.93 -7.01 4.37
CA ASP A 460 -16.83 -8.27 3.62
C ASP A 460 -15.42 -8.90 3.66
N ARG A 461 -14.39 -8.12 4.05
CA ARG A 461 -13.00 -8.58 4.15
C ARG A 461 -12.75 -9.34 5.44
N LEU A 462 -11.96 -10.41 5.36
CA LEU A 462 -11.45 -11.15 6.51
C LEU A 462 -9.94 -10.92 6.62
N LEU A 463 -9.47 -10.32 7.71
CA LEU A 463 -8.07 -9.93 7.87
C LEU A 463 -7.33 -10.86 8.84
N LEU A 464 -6.04 -11.10 8.56
CA LEU A 464 -5.08 -11.81 9.39
C LEU A 464 -3.94 -10.86 9.78
N TRP A 465 -3.60 -10.78 11.07
CA TRP A 465 -2.38 -10.14 11.56
C TRP A 465 -1.41 -11.19 12.08
N LYS A 466 -0.37 -11.50 11.29
CA LYS A 466 0.66 -12.52 11.57
C LYS A 466 2.06 -11.92 11.36
N GLY A 467 2.90 -11.99 12.40
CA GLY A 467 4.23 -11.36 12.36
C GLY A 467 4.13 -9.86 12.11
N THR A 468 4.98 -9.34 11.24
CA THR A 468 5.08 -7.89 10.95
C THR A 468 3.91 -7.31 10.16
N PHE A 469 2.97 -8.09 9.61
CA PHE A 469 2.00 -7.56 8.67
C PHE A 469 0.53 -7.90 8.98
N GLN A 470 -0.35 -7.02 8.49
CA GLN A 470 -1.73 -7.33 8.15
C GLN A 470 -1.79 -7.97 6.74
N ARG A 471 -2.73 -8.89 6.54
CA ARG A 471 -3.05 -9.59 5.29
C ARG A 471 -4.56 -9.81 5.18
N GLU A 472 -5.07 -10.07 3.98
CA GLU A 472 -6.46 -10.49 3.72
C GLU A 472 -6.53 -11.99 3.43
N ILE A 473 -7.45 -12.68 4.11
CA ILE A 473 -7.83 -14.06 3.81
C ILE A 473 -8.96 -14.01 2.77
N ARG A 474 -8.74 -14.65 1.62
CA ARG A 474 -9.71 -14.78 0.54
C ARG A 474 -9.96 -16.26 0.23
N SER A 475 -11.07 -16.55 -0.45
CA SER A 475 -11.41 -17.90 -0.91
C SER A 475 -11.03 -18.04 -2.37
N ARG A 476 -10.29 -19.08 -2.76
CA ARG A 476 -10.04 -19.39 -4.18
C ARG A 476 -11.35 -19.71 -4.90
N SER A 477 -11.56 -19.13 -6.09
CA SER A 477 -12.77 -19.32 -6.91
C SER A 477 -12.94 -20.77 -7.41
N ASP A 478 -11.83 -21.48 -7.62
CA ASP A 478 -11.80 -22.82 -8.23
C ASP A 478 -12.02 -23.97 -7.22
N THR A 479 -11.76 -23.74 -5.94
CA THR A 479 -11.59 -24.80 -4.93
C THR A 479 -12.24 -24.49 -3.58
N GLY A 480 -12.57 -23.24 -3.28
CA GLY A 480 -13.04 -22.84 -1.94
C GLY A 480 -11.99 -22.93 -0.83
N GLU A 481 -10.73 -23.17 -1.19
CA GLU A 481 -9.57 -23.12 -0.30
C GLU A 481 -9.36 -21.68 0.19
N LEU A 482 -9.03 -21.51 1.48
CA LEU A 482 -8.66 -20.20 2.01
C LEU A 482 -7.18 -19.97 1.72
N VAL A 483 -6.88 -18.83 1.12
CA VAL A 483 -5.51 -18.35 0.88
C VAL A 483 -5.37 -16.92 1.38
N LEU A 484 -4.14 -16.50 1.68
CA LEU A 484 -3.84 -15.08 1.69
C LEU A 484 -3.81 -14.56 0.25
N ASP A 485 -4.48 -13.45 -0.02
CA ASP A 485 -4.43 -12.73 -1.31
C ASP A 485 -4.77 -11.25 -1.09
N ASP A 486 -3.77 -10.39 -1.18
CA ASP A 486 -3.86 -8.94 -1.04
C ASP A 486 -2.70 -8.24 -1.77
N ARG A 487 -2.47 -6.95 -1.52
CA ARG A 487 -1.35 -6.20 -2.15
C ARG A 487 0.04 -6.63 -1.67
N PHE A 488 0.11 -7.22 -0.48
CA PHE A 488 1.32 -7.62 0.24
C PHE A 488 1.58 -9.14 0.22
N GLY A 489 0.68 -9.99 -0.28
CA GLY A 489 0.90 -11.43 -0.29
C GLY A 489 -0.12 -12.24 -1.10
N PHE A 490 0.27 -13.45 -1.48
CA PHE A 490 -0.56 -14.40 -2.21
C PHE A 490 -0.17 -15.85 -1.86
N GLY A 491 -1.13 -16.77 -1.81
CA GLY A 491 -0.89 -18.21 -1.91
C GLY A 491 -0.51 -18.95 -0.62
N THR A 492 -0.34 -18.29 0.52
CA THR A 492 -0.30 -18.99 1.83
C THR A 492 -1.67 -19.60 2.10
N THR A 493 -1.78 -20.93 2.01
CA THR A 493 -2.98 -21.68 2.38
C THR A 493 -3.28 -21.56 3.87
N ILE A 494 -4.56 -21.44 4.21
CA ILE A 494 -5.09 -21.47 5.56
C ILE A 494 -6.10 -22.62 5.67
N ARG A 495 -5.87 -23.53 6.62
CA ARG A 495 -6.81 -24.59 6.97
C ARG A 495 -7.40 -24.32 8.35
N GLN A 496 -8.67 -24.66 8.53
CA GLN A 496 -9.44 -24.34 9.74
C GLN A 496 -10.04 -25.60 10.34
N ASP A 497 -9.90 -25.76 11.66
CA ASP A 497 -10.83 -26.47 12.52
C ASP A 497 -11.54 -25.47 13.45
N LYS A 498 -12.57 -25.92 14.19
CA LYS A 498 -13.18 -25.15 15.28
C LYS A 498 -12.16 -24.69 16.33
N SER A 499 -11.14 -25.50 16.62
CA SER A 499 -10.18 -25.31 17.71
C SER A 499 -8.82 -24.76 17.29
N TYR A 500 -8.44 -24.84 16.01
CA TYR A 500 -7.16 -24.36 15.51
C TYR A 500 -7.22 -23.84 14.07
N LEU A 501 -6.25 -22.99 13.73
CA LEU A 501 -5.85 -22.70 12.34
C LEU A 501 -4.55 -23.44 12.03
N VAL A 502 -4.36 -23.86 10.78
CA VAL A 502 -3.05 -24.16 10.22
C VAL A 502 -2.75 -23.12 9.14
N ILE A 503 -1.64 -22.40 9.29
CA ILE A 503 -1.20 -21.35 8.37
C ILE A 503 0.19 -21.75 7.90
N ASP A 504 0.35 -21.95 6.59
CA ASP A 504 1.48 -22.73 6.04
C ASP A 504 1.51 -24.12 6.72
N ASP A 505 2.64 -24.54 7.29
CA ASP A 505 2.77 -25.79 8.07
C ASP A 505 2.51 -25.63 9.59
N ALA A 506 2.25 -24.40 10.07
CA ALA A 506 2.21 -24.09 11.51
C ALA A 506 0.77 -24.09 12.06
N THR A 507 0.53 -24.88 13.12
CA THR A 507 -0.76 -24.94 13.84
C THR A 507 -0.83 -23.91 14.96
N TYR A 508 -1.95 -23.19 15.05
CA TYR A 508 -2.25 -22.18 16.06
C TYR A 508 -3.59 -22.51 16.74
N THR A 509 -3.59 -22.79 18.04
CA THR A 509 -4.80 -23.10 18.82
C THR A 509 -5.54 -21.82 19.21
N ARG A 510 -6.87 -21.81 19.14
CA ARG A 510 -7.72 -20.68 19.56
C ARG A 510 -7.51 -20.38 21.06
N LEU A 511 -7.28 -19.11 21.39
CA LEU A 511 -7.22 -18.62 22.76
C LEU A 511 -8.63 -18.26 23.27
N SER A 512 -8.76 -17.99 24.56
CA SER A 512 -10.01 -17.48 25.13
C SER A 512 -10.38 -16.14 24.50
N ASP A 513 -11.66 -15.96 24.14
CA ASP A 513 -12.22 -14.69 23.66
C ASP A 513 -12.45 -13.66 24.79
N ALA A 514 -11.95 -13.93 26.01
CA ALA A 514 -12.02 -13.01 27.15
C ALA A 514 -11.29 -11.67 26.89
N PRO A 515 -11.71 -10.57 27.53
CA PRO A 515 -11.04 -9.28 27.41
C PRO A 515 -9.54 -9.35 27.78
N PRO A 516 -8.65 -8.70 27.02
CA PRO A 516 -7.24 -8.54 27.39
C PRO A 516 -7.09 -7.89 28.79
N PRO A 517 -5.96 -8.12 29.48
CA PRO A 517 -5.65 -7.38 30.71
C PRO A 517 -5.57 -5.87 30.46
N GLU A 518 -5.62 -5.09 31.54
CA GLU A 518 -5.23 -3.69 31.48
C GLU A 518 -3.75 -3.53 31.10
N ILE A 519 -3.43 -2.40 30.48
CA ILE A 519 -2.05 -2.06 30.12
C ILE A 519 -1.18 -1.90 31.39
N ARG A 520 0.07 -2.37 31.28
CA ARG A 520 1.13 -2.17 32.28
C ARG A 520 1.41 -0.68 32.48
N ASP A 521 1.47 -0.23 33.73
CA ASP A 521 1.59 1.21 34.04
C ASP A 521 2.89 1.82 33.50
N GLU A 522 3.99 1.07 33.47
CA GLU A 522 5.27 1.49 32.89
C GLU A 522 5.28 1.60 31.34
N TRP A 523 4.16 1.27 30.69
CA TRP A 523 3.93 1.43 29.25
C TRP A 523 2.79 2.41 28.93
N ARG A 524 2.11 2.95 29.95
CA ARG A 524 0.87 3.73 29.81
C ARG A 524 1.10 5.08 29.11
N ASP A 525 2.25 5.69 29.34
CA ASP A 525 2.71 6.93 28.71
C ASP A 525 3.45 6.70 27.38
N LEU A 526 4.06 5.52 27.20
CA LEU A 526 4.81 5.15 25.99
C LEU A 526 3.91 4.95 24.75
N ILE A 527 2.61 4.61 24.93
CA ILE A 527 1.67 4.47 23.81
C ILE A 527 1.30 5.85 23.25
N GLY A 528 1.50 6.03 21.94
CA GLY A 528 1.18 7.28 21.26
C GLY A 528 1.51 7.27 19.77
N GLU A 529 1.08 8.35 19.10
CA GLU A 529 1.43 8.69 17.72
C GLU A 529 2.65 9.60 17.67
N HIS A 530 3.55 9.35 16.71
CA HIS A 530 4.77 10.13 16.51
C HIS A 530 5.03 10.39 15.00
N GLY A 531 5.68 11.50 14.66
CA GLY A 531 6.07 11.89 13.29
C GLY A 531 4.98 12.58 12.47
N TRP A 532 4.98 12.32 11.17
CA TRP A 532 4.22 13.07 10.17
C TRP A 532 2.88 12.41 9.81
N ASP A 533 1.93 13.18 9.26
CA ASP A 533 0.62 12.64 8.85
C ASP A 533 0.66 11.71 7.63
N HIS A 534 1.74 11.79 6.83
CA HIS A 534 2.00 10.92 5.69
C HIS A 534 2.76 9.62 6.09
N ASN A 535 3.44 9.60 7.25
CA ASN A 535 4.14 8.42 7.75
C ASN A 535 4.24 8.41 9.28
N THR A 536 3.07 8.30 9.92
CA THR A 536 2.91 8.19 11.37
C THR A 536 3.51 6.89 11.93
N LEU A 537 4.37 7.02 12.94
CA LEU A 537 4.83 5.93 13.81
C LEU A 537 3.84 5.78 14.97
N TYR A 538 3.28 4.58 15.15
CA TYR A 538 2.44 4.27 16.32
C TYR A 538 3.20 3.35 17.28
N ILE A 539 3.27 3.73 18.55
CA ILE A 539 3.65 2.83 19.64
C ILE A 539 2.37 2.28 20.26
N LEU A 540 2.26 0.95 20.34
CA LEU A 540 1.06 0.28 20.82
C LEU A 540 1.39 -1.04 21.53
N GLU A 541 0.64 -1.38 22.58
CA GLU A 541 0.69 -2.71 23.19
C GLU A 541 -0.10 -3.72 22.34
N ARG A 542 0.46 -4.91 22.13
CA ARG A 542 -0.22 -6.07 21.55
C ARG A 542 0.32 -7.37 22.15
N HIS A 543 -0.59 -8.24 22.61
CA HIS A 543 -0.32 -9.55 23.23
C HIS A 543 0.65 -9.50 24.42
N GLY A 544 0.59 -8.42 25.22
CA GLY A 544 1.47 -8.20 26.36
C GLY A 544 2.90 -7.77 25.99
N GLN A 545 3.10 -7.17 24.81
CA GLN A 545 4.37 -6.62 24.35
C GLN A 545 4.15 -5.31 23.58
N LEU A 546 4.99 -4.29 23.80
CA LEU A 546 4.99 -3.09 22.95
C LEU A 546 5.43 -3.42 21.52
N HIS A 547 4.82 -2.74 20.56
CA HIS A 547 5.10 -2.83 19.13
C HIS A 547 5.24 -1.43 18.55
N ALA A 548 6.15 -1.27 17.60
CA ALA A 548 6.17 -0.14 16.68
C ALA A 548 5.43 -0.52 15.39
N LEU A 549 4.41 0.25 15.00
CA LEU A 549 3.90 0.25 13.63
C LEU A 549 4.57 1.40 12.88
N ILE A 550 5.49 1.06 11.97
CA ILE A 550 6.32 2.00 11.20
C ILE A 550 6.16 1.73 9.70
N GLU A 551 6.25 2.79 8.88
CA GLU A 551 5.95 2.74 7.42
C GLU A 551 4.58 2.09 7.12
N TRP A 552 3.65 2.16 8.09
CA TRP A 552 2.24 1.71 8.04
C TRP A 552 1.99 0.22 7.72
N PHE A 553 3.03 -0.53 7.40
CA PHE A 553 2.95 -1.94 7.03
C PHE A 553 3.68 -2.86 8.01
N TYR A 554 4.63 -2.34 8.78
CA TYR A 554 5.51 -3.15 9.64
C TYR A 554 5.20 -2.98 11.13
N TYR A 555 4.59 -4.01 11.71
CA TYR A 555 4.46 -4.24 13.15
C TYR A 555 5.70 -4.92 13.73
N TYR A 556 6.66 -4.16 14.24
CA TYR A 556 7.83 -4.73 14.91
C TYR A 556 7.58 -4.92 16.42
N PRO A 557 7.65 -6.16 16.96
CA PRO A 557 7.63 -6.38 18.40
C PRO A 557 8.92 -5.84 19.03
N LEU A 558 8.77 -5.01 20.07
CA LEU A 558 9.87 -4.30 20.73
C LEU A 558 10.34 -5.08 21.97
N THR A 559 11.65 -5.19 22.16
CA THR A 559 12.24 -5.86 23.33
C THR A 559 12.89 -4.82 24.25
N PRO A 560 12.48 -4.67 25.53
CA PRO A 560 13.10 -3.72 26.44
C PRO A 560 14.60 -4.02 26.63
N VAL A 561 15.45 -3.00 26.47
CA VAL A 561 16.90 -3.07 26.73
C VAL A 561 17.38 -2.04 27.77
N GLY A 562 16.52 -1.10 28.15
CA GLY A 562 16.72 -0.18 29.26
C GLY A 562 15.43 0.58 29.61
N LYS A 563 15.50 1.51 30.57
CA LYS A 563 14.43 2.51 30.72
C LYS A 563 14.33 3.31 29.41
N ASP A 564 13.12 3.52 28.91
CA ASP A 564 12.85 4.31 27.70
C ASP A 564 13.60 3.82 26.44
N ARG A 565 14.14 2.58 26.42
CA ARG A 565 14.95 2.00 25.34
C ARG A 565 14.56 0.57 24.98
N PHE A 566 14.37 0.33 23.69
CA PHE A 566 13.92 -0.96 23.16
C PHE A 566 14.72 -1.34 21.91
N ALA A 567 15.08 -2.62 21.78
CA ALA A 567 15.61 -3.16 20.53
C ALA A 567 14.49 -3.51 19.55
N PHE A 568 14.71 -3.23 18.27
CA PHE A 568 14.01 -3.88 17.17
C PHE A 568 14.41 -5.37 17.09
N PRO A 569 13.59 -6.25 16.49
CA PRO A 569 13.93 -7.66 16.38
C PRO A 569 15.10 -7.91 15.41
N ASP A 570 15.62 -9.13 15.40
CA ASP A 570 16.76 -9.58 14.59
C ASP A 570 16.49 -9.69 13.07
N HIS A 571 15.34 -9.21 12.61
CA HIS A 571 14.85 -9.34 11.24
C HIS A 571 14.03 -8.12 10.78
N GLY A 572 13.78 -8.02 9.48
CA GLY A 572 13.10 -6.87 8.86
C GLY A 572 14.09 -5.78 8.44
N LEU A 573 13.66 -4.51 8.43
CA LEU A 573 14.46 -3.38 7.96
C LEU A 573 15.39 -2.80 9.03
N TYR A 574 15.00 -2.91 10.30
CA TYR A 574 15.59 -2.24 11.45
C TYR A 574 16.45 -3.14 12.35
N HIS A 575 16.90 -4.28 11.82
CA HIS A 575 17.59 -5.28 12.64
C HIS A 575 18.94 -4.78 13.18
N GLY A 576 19.14 -4.88 14.49
CA GLY A 576 20.32 -4.34 15.19
C GLY A 576 20.24 -2.85 15.53
N GLU A 577 19.15 -2.16 15.22
CA GLU A 577 18.91 -0.77 15.63
C GLU A 577 17.94 -0.71 16.83
N GLU A 578 17.88 0.46 17.49
CA GLU A 578 17.04 0.69 18.67
C GLU A 578 15.92 1.71 18.41
N LEU A 579 14.93 1.67 19.29
CA LEU A 579 13.90 2.68 19.50
C LEU A 579 14.06 3.28 20.92
N VAL A 580 14.16 4.60 21.00
CA VAL A 580 14.43 5.36 22.22
C VAL A 580 13.41 6.47 22.39
N PHE A 581 12.79 6.58 23.56
CA PHE A 581 11.91 7.70 23.89
C PHE A 581 12.74 8.83 24.52
N GLN A 582 12.61 10.06 24.01
CA GLN A 582 13.16 11.25 24.66
C GLN A 582 12.07 11.92 25.51
N ARG A 583 12.48 12.52 26.63
CA ARG A 583 11.61 13.22 27.57
C ARG A 583 12.18 14.61 27.87
N ASP A 584 11.30 15.55 28.17
CA ASP A 584 11.69 16.89 28.64
C ASP A 584 12.00 16.92 30.15
N GLU A 585 12.27 18.12 30.68
CA GLU A 585 12.56 18.36 32.10
C GLU A 585 11.37 18.04 33.03
N SER A 586 10.14 17.99 32.52
CA SER A 586 8.95 17.56 33.29
C SER A 586 8.80 16.03 33.33
N GLY A 587 9.49 15.32 32.44
CA GLY A 587 9.39 13.88 32.26
C GLY A 587 8.35 13.45 31.21
N GLU A 588 7.64 14.38 30.58
CA GLU A 588 6.79 14.09 29.43
C GLU A 588 7.64 13.68 28.22
N ILE A 589 7.18 12.66 27.50
CA ILE A 589 7.78 12.27 26.22
C ILE A 589 7.58 13.39 25.22
N THR A 590 8.61 13.74 24.45
CA THR A 590 8.57 14.76 23.39
C THR A 590 8.76 14.15 22.00
N GLU A 591 9.58 13.11 21.87
CA GLU A 591 9.84 12.43 20.61
C GLU A 591 10.29 10.97 20.82
N VAL A 592 10.26 10.20 19.73
CA VAL A 592 10.82 8.85 19.65
C VAL A 592 11.90 8.83 18.56
N ILE A 593 13.13 8.49 18.94
CA ILE A 593 14.18 8.12 17.98
C ILE A 593 13.94 6.66 17.59
N ALA A 594 13.54 6.39 16.36
CA ALA A 594 13.50 5.04 15.81
C ALA A 594 14.59 4.91 14.74
N ALA A 595 15.61 4.07 15.01
CA ALA A 595 16.75 3.84 14.12
C ALA A 595 17.41 5.14 13.59
N GLN A 596 17.76 6.03 14.52
CA GLN A 596 18.37 7.36 14.30
C GLN A 596 17.48 8.42 13.62
N VAL A 597 16.23 8.10 13.24
CA VAL A 597 15.25 9.10 12.76
C VAL A 597 14.37 9.57 13.93
N ALA A 598 14.21 10.88 14.08
CA ALA A 598 13.42 11.49 15.16
C ALA A 598 11.96 11.69 14.75
N PHE A 599 11.04 11.06 15.48
CA PHE A 599 9.60 11.17 15.31
C PHE A 599 9.02 12.01 16.46
N GLN A 600 8.66 13.27 16.19
CA GLN A 600 8.04 14.17 17.18
C GLN A 600 6.69 13.62 17.66
N LYS A 601 6.38 13.69 18.97
CA LYS A 601 5.09 13.27 19.53
C LYS A 601 3.95 14.09 18.94
N ARG A 602 2.85 13.42 18.59
CA ARG A 602 1.65 14.02 17.99
C ARG A 602 0.55 14.12 19.03
N GLU A 603 0.02 15.32 19.26
CA GLU A 603 -1.28 15.48 19.93
C GLU A 603 -2.39 15.13 18.92
N VAL A 604 -3.22 14.13 19.23
CA VAL A 604 -4.27 13.63 18.33
C VAL A 604 -5.55 13.34 19.11
N GLY A 605 -6.67 13.89 18.65
CA GLY A 605 -7.96 13.79 19.35
C GLY A 605 -8.01 14.64 20.61
N THR A 606 -8.89 14.30 21.56
CA THR A 606 -8.99 14.99 22.86
C THR A 606 -8.22 14.26 23.97
N LYS A 607 -7.94 14.96 25.08
CA LYS A 607 -7.40 14.32 26.29
C LYS A 607 -8.51 13.51 26.96
N ALA A 608 -8.14 12.51 27.76
CA ALA A 608 -9.12 11.59 28.35
C ALA A 608 -10.11 12.34 29.27
N GLY A 609 -11.40 12.28 28.94
CA GLY A 609 -12.48 13.00 29.65
C GLY A 609 -12.88 14.34 29.02
N GLU A 610 -12.13 14.86 28.05
CA GLU A 610 -12.52 16.04 27.27
C GLU A 610 -13.42 15.64 26.09
N THR A 611 -14.54 16.34 25.94
CA THR A 611 -15.40 16.23 24.75
C THR A 611 -14.90 17.19 23.67
N PHE A 612 -14.76 16.68 22.44
CA PHE A 612 -14.31 17.44 21.28
C PHE A 612 -15.23 18.64 20.98
N LYS A 613 -14.70 19.69 20.34
CA LYS A 613 -15.44 20.93 20.00
C LYS A 613 -14.96 21.49 18.67
N ILE A 614 -15.88 21.84 17.77
CA ILE A 614 -15.53 22.53 16.51
C ILE A 614 -15.53 24.05 16.68
N LYS A 615 -14.71 24.72 15.85
CA LYS A 615 -14.88 26.15 15.59
C LYS A 615 -16.00 26.33 14.56
N ARG A 616 -17.21 26.58 15.05
CA ARG A 616 -18.44 26.75 14.25
C ARG A 616 -18.29 27.86 13.19
N GLU A 617 -18.71 27.60 11.94
CA GLU A 617 -18.75 28.61 10.85
C GLU A 617 -19.80 29.72 11.13
N LEU A 618 -20.87 29.42 11.89
CA LEU A 618 -21.97 30.36 12.21
C LEU A 618 -22.43 30.27 13.68
N PRO A 619 -23.07 31.32 14.25
CA PRO A 619 -23.75 31.27 15.55
C PRO A 619 -24.95 30.31 15.56
N VAL A 620 -25.22 29.71 16.73
CA VAL A 620 -26.27 28.70 16.95
C VAL A 620 -27.66 29.22 16.62
N GLU A 621 -27.93 30.48 16.92
CA GLU A 621 -29.19 31.18 16.68
C GLU A 621 -29.46 31.27 15.17
N LYS A 622 -28.42 31.57 14.39
CA LYS A 622 -28.52 31.66 12.92
C LYS A 622 -28.62 30.28 12.27
N LEU A 623 -27.93 29.28 12.82
CA LEU A 623 -28.05 27.89 12.39
C LEU A 623 -29.48 27.36 12.58
N ARG A 624 -30.10 27.65 13.72
CA ARG A 624 -31.52 27.33 13.98
C ARG A 624 -32.44 28.03 12.98
N GLU A 625 -32.30 29.35 12.79
CA GLU A 625 -33.07 30.13 11.80
C GLU A 625 -32.99 29.53 10.38
N LEU A 626 -31.77 29.21 9.92
CA LEU A 626 -31.52 28.63 8.60
C LEU A 626 -32.05 27.19 8.45
N ALA A 627 -32.09 26.42 9.53
CA ALA A 627 -32.63 25.06 9.54
C ALA A 627 -34.17 25.04 9.59
N ASP A 628 -34.78 25.97 10.33
CA ASP A 628 -36.23 26.08 10.48
C ASP A 628 -36.92 26.73 9.27
N ALA A 629 -36.19 27.58 8.53
CA ALA A 629 -36.63 28.09 7.23
C ALA A 629 -36.51 27.06 6.09
N ALA A 630 -35.80 25.94 6.31
CA ALA A 630 -35.51 24.94 5.29
C ALA A 630 -36.43 23.71 5.38
N LYS A 631 -36.39 22.85 4.35
CA LYS A 631 -37.16 21.60 4.29
C LYS A 631 -36.25 20.46 3.83
N PRO A 632 -36.51 19.21 4.29
CA PRO A 632 -35.86 18.02 3.72
C PRO A 632 -35.96 17.98 2.19
N PRO A 633 -34.95 17.40 1.50
CA PRO A 633 -35.01 17.22 0.06
C PRO A 633 -36.20 16.31 -0.31
N HIS A 634 -36.82 16.59 -1.46
CA HIS A 634 -37.95 15.80 -1.94
C HIS A 634 -37.51 14.42 -2.41
N GLU A 635 -38.17 13.37 -1.92
CA GLU A 635 -37.87 11.98 -2.28
C GLU A 635 -39.04 11.31 -3.01
N GLU A 636 -38.74 10.74 -4.17
CA GLU A 636 -39.64 9.88 -4.94
C GLU A 636 -39.24 8.41 -4.76
N GLY A 637 -40.22 7.52 -4.64
CA GLY A 637 -39.97 6.09 -4.40
C GLY A 637 -41.05 5.41 -3.55
N ASN A 638 -41.01 4.08 -3.54
CA ASN A 638 -41.88 3.25 -2.71
C ASN A 638 -41.21 2.99 -1.34
N PHE A 639 -41.47 3.89 -0.39
CA PHE A 639 -40.93 3.84 0.96
C PHE A 639 -41.88 3.13 1.93
N ARG A 640 -41.32 2.50 2.96
CA ARG A 640 -42.05 1.98 4.10
C ARG A 640 -42.66 3.11 4.93
N PRO A 641 -43.82 2.89 5.58
CA PRO A 641 -44.25 3.72 6.71
C PRO A 641 -43.14 3.80 7.77
N SER A 642 -43.08 4.94 8.46
CA SER A 642 -42.19 5.12 9.60
C SER A 642 -42.83 4.53 10.86
N ASP A 643 -42.03 3.81 11.64
CA ASP A 643 -42.42 3.09 12.86
C ASP A 643 -41.30 3.32 13.90
N LEU A 644 -41.17 4.57 14.36
CA LEU A 644 -40.11 5.00 15.27
C LEU A 644 -40.44 4.52 16.69
N THR A 645 -39.79 3.43 17.10
CA THR A 645 -39.93 2.83 18.43
C THR A 645 -38.81 3.31 19.35
N GLU A 646 -39.17 3.70 20.57
CA GLU A 646 -38.24 4.07 21.64
C GLU A 646 -37.50 2.84 22.20
N LEU A 647 -36.17 2.85 22.20
CA LEU A 647 -35.35 1.67 22.56
C LEU A 647 -35.60 1.19 24.00
N THR A 648 -35.70 2.12 24.95
CA THR A 648 -35.96 1.82 26.37
C THR A 648 -37.39 1.35 26.65
N SER A 649 -38.32 1.51 25.70
CA SER A 649 -39.66 0.91 25.81
C SER A 649 -39.68 -0.58 25.42
N LEU A 650 -38.64 -1.06 24.71
CA LEU A 650 -38.43 -2.47 24.38
C LEU A 650 -37.54 -3.19 25.41
N ASP A 651 -36.47 -2.53 25.88
CA ASP A 651 -35.63 -3.03 26.98
C ASP A 651 -35.18 -1.87 27.89
N PRO A 652 -35.75 -1.72 29.09
CA PRO A 652 -35.43 -0.61 29.99
C PRO A 652 -34.09 -0.77 30.71
N SER A 653 -33.25 -1.76 30.36
CA SER A 653 -31.87 -1.88 30.84
C SER A 653 -30.81 -1.34 29.86
N ILE A 654 -31.24 -0.83 28.70
CA ILE A 654 -30.44 0.05 27.82
C ILE A 654 -30.24 1.40 28.52
N GLU A 655 -28.99 1.87 28.57
CA GLU A 655 -28.65 3.18 29.13
C GLU A 655 -28.58 4.26 28.04
N LEU A 656 -28.87 5.51 28.41
CA LEU A 656 -28.93 6.66 27.50
C LEU A 656 -28.04 7.81 28.00
N ASP A 657 -27.12 8.29 27.15
CA ASP A 657 -26.30 9.49 27.34
C ASP A 657 -26.44 10.38 26.10
N ILE A 658 -27.67 10.84 25.84
CA ILE A 658 -28.06 11.48 24.58
C ILE A 658 -27.39 12.85 24.44
N ARG A 659 -26.26 12.90 23.75
CA ARG A 659 -25.33 14.04 23.80
C ARG A 659 -25.92 15.32 23.24
N TYR A 660 -26.77 15.23 22.24
CA TYR A 660 -27.47 16.39 21.65
C TYR A 660 -28.69 16.87 22.46
N ALA A 661 -29.03 16.21 23.59
CA ALA A 661 -29.94 16.73 24.61
C ALA A 661 -29.21 17.54 25.72
N THR A 662 -27.88 17.69 25.62
CA THR A 662 -27.02 18.42 26.57
C THR A 662 -26.09 19.37 25.82
N THR A 663 -25.11 20.01 26.50
CA THR A 663 -23.98 20.68 25.84
C THR A 663 -22.77 19.75 25.62
N ASN A 664 -22.85 18.47 26.01
CA ASN A 664 -21.74 17.52 26.01
C ASN A 664 -21.48 16.88 24.64
N ASN A 665 -21.44 17.73 23.61
CA ASN A 665 -21.30 17.40 22.18
C ASN A 665 -20.36 18.38 21.45
N PHE A 666 -19.99 18.05 20.20
CA PHE A 666 -19.04 18.82 19.36
C PHE A 666 -19.46 20.27 19.07
N MET A 667 -20.75 20.57 19.19
CA MET A 667 -21.34 21.88 18.94
C MET A 667 -21.49 22.76 20.19
N ASP A 668 -21.27 22.22 21.39
CA ASP A 668 -21.52 22.88 22.68
C ASP A 668 -22.97 23.41 22.80
N THR A 669 -23.96 22.60 22.41
CA THR A 669 -25.33 23.09 22.20
C THR A 669 -26.39 22.00 22.40
N VAL A 670 -27.51 22.36 23.03
CA VAL A 670 -28.71 21.52 23.12
C VAL A 670 -29.52 21.63 21.82
N PHE A 671 -29.86 20.48 21.24
CA PHE A 671 -30.68 20.35 20.03
C PHE A 671 -31.99 19.57 20.24
N TYR A 672 -32.01 18.63 21.19
CA TYR A 672 -33.20 17.87 21.59
C TYR A 672 -33.69 18.36 22.96
N GLN A 673 -35.01 18.43 23.21
CA GLN A 673 -35.54 18.79 24.55
C GLN A 673 -35.71 17.56 25.46
N GLN A 674 -35.63 16.34 24.91
CA GLN A 674 -35.81 15.09 25.64
C GLN A 674 -34.63 14.13 25.37
N PRO A 675 -33.99 13.55 26.41
CA PRO A 675 -32.91 12.57 26.25
C PRO A 675 -33.48 11.17 25.96
N ARG A 676 -34.15 11.01 24.80
CA ARG A 676 -34.79 9.77 24.35
C ARG A 676 -34.09 9.22 23.11
N ALA A 677 -34.18 7.92 22.88
CA ALA A 677 -33.61 7.25 21.71
C ALA A 677 -34.69 6.47 20.95
N PHE A 678 -34.95 6.87 19.70
CA PHE A 678 -35.87 6.18 18.80
C PHE A 678 -35.14 5.60 17.59
N ALA A 679 -35.59 4.46 17.08
CA ALA A 679 -35.20 3.94 15.77
C ALA A 679 -36.38 3.25 15.09
N GLN A 680 -36.32 3.03 13.78
CA GLN A 680 -37.31 2.20 13.08
C GLN A 680 -37.38 0.83 13.77
N ARG A 681 -38.59 0.32 14.08
CA ARG A 681 -38.78 -0.90 14.90
C ARG A 681 -37.83 -2.06 14.60
N PRO A 682 -37.54 -2.45 13.33
CA PRO A 682 -36.61 -3.54 13.05
C PRO A 682 -35.17 -3.27 13.52
N ALA A 683 -34.71 -2.01 13.50
CA ALA A 683 -33.41 -1.60 14.01
C ALA A 683 -33.40 -1.51 15.55
N ALA A 684 -34.47 -1.00 16.16
CA ALA A 684 -34.62 -0.97 17.61
C ALA A 684 -34.62 -2.39 18.20
N GLU A 685 -35.40 -3.31 17.62
CA GLU A 685 -35.40 -4.72 18.00
C GLU A 685 -34.04 -5.41 17.76
N ALA A 686 -33.30 -5.04 16.71
CA ALA A 686 -31.96 -5.57 16.45
C ALA A 686 -30.97 -5.10 17.53
N ALA A 687 -31.00 -3.83 17.93
CA ALA A 687 -30.17 -3.30 19.02
C ALA A 687 -30.50 -3.96 20.37
N VAL A 688 -31.78 -4.22 20.67
CA VAL A 688 -32.20 -4.96 21.88
C VAL A 688 -31.63 -6.38 21.88
N LYS A 689 -31.67 -7.10 20.75
CA LYS A 689 -31.06 -8.43 20.61
C LYS A 689 -29.54 -8.39 20.85
N VAL A 690 -28.85 -7.34 20.41
CA VAL A 690 -27.42 -7.12 20.69
C VAL A 690 -27.17 -6.83 22.18
N HIS A 691 -27.97 -5.96 22.81
CA HIS A 691 -27.88 -5.68 24.25
C HIS A 691 -28.02 -6.97 25.08
N GLN A 692 -29.02 -7.81 24.75
CA GLN A 692 -29.30 -9.06 25.46
C GLN A 692 -28.24 -10.16 25.24
N GLU A 693 -27.49 -10.12 24.13
CA GLU A 693 -26.33 -10.99 23.91
C GLU A 693 -25.10 -10.51 24.71
N LEU A 694 -24.83 -9.19 24.70
CA LEU A 694 -23.75 -8.56 25.47
C LEU A 694 -23.95 -8.72 26.99
N ALA A 695 -25.21 -8.76 27.46
CA ALA A 695 -25.56 -8.93 28.87
C ALA A 695 -24.95 -10.20 29.50
N LYS A 696 -24.70 -11.24 28.69
CA LYS A 696 -24.05 -12.50 29.12
C LYS A 696 -22.56 -12.33 29.47
N GLN A 697 -21.95 -11.22 29.06
CA GLN A 697 -20.55 -10.85 29.30
C GLN A 697 -20.42 -9.69 30.30
N ASN A 698 -21.47 -9.39 31.09
CA ASN A 698 -21.57 -8.20 31.95
C ASN A 698 -21.51 -6.86 31.18
N LEU A 699 -21.84 -6.84 29.88
CA LEU A 699 -21.79 -5.64 29.04
C LEU A 699 -23.18 -5.22 28.58
N GLY A 700 -23.45 -3.92 28.51
CA GLY A 700 -24.68 -3.36 27.94
C GLY A 700 -24.39 -2.32 26.84
N LEU A 701 -25.43 -1.89 26.13
CA LEU A 701 -25.37 -0.78 25.17
C LEU A 701 -25.73 0.56 25.83
N LEU A 702 -24.88 1.56 25.65
CA LEU A 702 -25.10 2.97 26.01
C LEU A 702 -25.29 3.78 24.73
N ILE A 703 -26.45 4.43 24.58
CA ILE A 703 -26.81 5.18 23.36
C ILE A 703 -26.44 6.67 23.51
N TYR A 704 -25.69 7.21 22.54
CA TYR A 704 -25.35 8.63 22.42
C TYR A 704 -26.28 9.39 21.47
N ASP A 705 -26.74 8.75 20.39
CA ASP A 705 -27.78 9.25 19.49
C ASP A 705 -28.45 8.11 18.69
N ALA A 706 -29.62 8.38 18.11
CA ALA A 706 -30.38 7.41 17.32
C ALA A 706 -31.08 8.11 16.13
N TYR A 707 -32.40 8.25 16.16
CA TYR A 707 -33.13 9.14 15.25
C TYR A 707 -32.75 10.60 15.50
N ARG A 708 -32.18 11.26 14.49
CA ARG A 708 -31.78 12.69 14.51
C ARG A 708 -32.69 13.43 13.53
N PRO A 709 -33.50 14.44 13.92
CA PRO A 709 -34.34 15.15 12.97
C PRO A 709 -33.51 15.85 11.88
N TRP A 710 -33.97 15.85 10.62
CA TRP A 710 -33.20 16.40 9.49
C TRP A 710 -32.69 17.84 9.71
N ARG A 711 -33.48 18.71 10.35
CA ARG A 711 -33.08 20.08 10.72
C ARG A 711 -31.80 20.13 11.58
N VAL A 712 -31.58 19.12 12.43
CA VAL A 712 -30.36 18.99 13.24
C VAL A 712 -29.17 18.56 12.36
N THR A 713 -29.41 17.65 11.41
CA THR A 713 -28.39 17.30 10.39
C THR A 713 -27.97 18.53 9.57
N LYS A 714 -28.93 19.41 9.20
CA LYS A 714 -28.63 20.68 8.54
C LYS A 714 -27.82 21.63 9.42
N MET A 715 -28.18 21.82 10.69
CA MET A 715 -27.40 22.65 11.62
C MET A 715 -25.96 22.15 11.79
N PHE A 716 -25.75 20.83 11.83
CA PHE A 716 -24.40 20.25 11.92
C PHE A 716 -23.56 20.55 10.67
N TRP A 717 -24.15 20.35 9.48
CA TRP A 717 -23.47 20.62 8.21
C TRP A 717 -23.16 22.10 7.97
N ASP A 718 -24.09 22.99 8.28
CA ASP A 718 -23.93 24.45 8.14
C ASP A 718 -22.97 25.05 9.19
N ALA A 719 -22.65 24.31 10.26
CA ALA A 719 -21.74 24.76 11.31
C ALA A 719 -20.32 24.22 11.17
N THR A 720 -20.15 23.03 10.58
CA THR A 720 -18.88 22.31 10.54
C THR A 720 -17.94 22.93 9.50
N PRO A 721 -16.64 23.14 9.81
CA PRO A 721 -15.66 23.55 8.81
C PRO A 721 -15.57 22.57 7.63
N SER A 722 -15.31 23.08 6.43
CA SER A 722 -15.45 22.30 5.20
C SER A 722 -14.48 21.11 5.08
N GLU A 723 -13.31 21.19 5.72
CA GLU A 723 -12.34 20.12 5.88
C GLU A 723 -12.77 19.00 6.86
N MET A 724 -13.76 19.26 7.72
CA MET A 724 -14.32 18.29 8.68
C MET A 724 -15.65 17.66 8.22
N LYS A 725 -16.18 18.04 7.04
CA LYS A 725 -17.49 17.58 6.53
C LYS A 725 -17.60 16.08 6.22
N ASN A 726 -16.54 15.30 6.44
CA ASN A 726 -16.58 13.83 6.42
C ASN A 726 -17.22 13.21 7.68
N PHE A 727 -17.29 13.95 8.80
CA PHE A 727 -17.94 13.52 10.05
C PHE A 727 -19.38 14.03 10.20
N VAL A 728 -19.94 14.70 9.19
CA VAL A 728 -21.33 15.20 9.22
C VAL A 728 -22.04 14.94 7.90
N ALA A 729 -23.20 14.29 7.96
CA ALA A 729 -23.95 13.92 6.76
C ALA A 729 -24.49 15.13 5.99
N ASN A 730 -24.34 15.12 4.66
CA ASN A 730 -24.82 16.19 3.79
C ASN A 730 -26.36 16.25 3.78
N PRO A 731 -27.00 17.34 4.23
CA PRO A 731 -28.46 17.42 4.37
C PRO A 731 -29.19 17.36 3.02
N ALA A 732 -28.53 17.63 1.90
CA ALA A 732 -29.10 17.46 0.56
C ALA A 732 -29.34 15.98 0.17
N GLN A 733 -28.73 15.02 0.89
CA GLN A 733 -28.92 13.57 0.72
C GLN A 733 -29.64 12.93 1.93
N GLY A 734 -29.80 13.69 3.02
CA GLY A 734 -30.19 13.17 4.32
C GLY A 734 -29.08 12.38 5.01
N SER A 735 -29.45 11.62 6.03
CA SER A 735 -28.56 10.72 6.79
C SER A 735 -29.34 9.46 7.17
N ARG A 736 -28.67 8.50 7.80
CA ARG A 736 -29.36 7.29 8.28
C ARG A 736 -30.05 7.55 9.62
N HIS A 737 -29.54 8.46 10.44
CA HIS A 737 -30.23 8.95 11.64
C HIS A 737 -31.57 9.60 11.28
N ASN A 738 -31.63 10.52 10.29
CA ASN A 738 -32.91 11.13 9.91
C ASN A 738 -33.87 10.18 9.18
N ARG A 739 -33.45 8.94 8.85
CA ARG A 739 -34.33 7.84 8.43
C ARG A 739 -34.73 6.90 9.59
N GLY A 740 -34.16 7.09 10.78
CA GLY A 740 -34.35 6.22 11.96
C GLY A 740 -33.58 4.90 11.87
N CYS A 741 -32.53 4.83 11.04
CA CYS A 741 -31.78 3.62 10.73
C CYS A 741 -30.27 3.77 11.00
N ALA A 742 -29.87 4.62 11.94
CA ALA A 742 -28.52 4.63 12.52
C ALA A 742 -28.59 4.75 14.04
N LEU A 743 -27.55 4.25 14.71
CA LEU A 743 -27.34 4.36 16.15
C LEU A 743 -25.89 4.77 16.41
N ASP A 744 -25.70 5.78 17.25
CA ASP A 744 -24.41 6.16 17.83
C ASP A 744 -24.35 5.60 19.25
N LEU A 745 -23.41 4.71 19.54
CA LEU A 745 -23.39 4.00 20.82
C LEU A 745 -22.01 3.47 21.23
N THR A 746 -21.91 3.08 22.51
CA THR A 746 -20.77 2.36 23.08
C THR A 746 -21.22 1.21 23.98
N LEU A 747 -20.26 0.47 24.54
CA LEU A 747 -20.48 -0.50 25.60
C LEU A 747 -20.43 0.19 26.98
N PHE A 748 -21.19 -0.32 27.96
CA PHE A 748 -21.03 -0.01 29.39
C PHE A 748 -20.89 -1.30 30.22
N ASP A 749 -20.21 -1.24 31.37
CA ASP A 749 -20.14 -2.37 32.31
C ASP A 749 -21.41 -2.43 33.18
N ARG A 750 -22.11 -3.57 33.19
CA ARG A 750 -23.42 -3.68 33.88
C ARG A 750 -23.32 -3.73 35.41
N SER A 751 -22.13 -3.92 35.97
CA SER A 751 -21.88 -3.94 37.41
C SER A 751 -21.49 -2.56 37.96
N THR A 752 -20.70 -1.76 37.23
CA THR A 752 -20.36 -0.38 37.66
C THR A 752 -21.28 0.69 37.07
N ARG A 753 -21.93 0.40 35.93
CA ARG A 753 -22.66 1.32 35.04
C ARG A 753 -21.78 2.30 34.25
N ASP A 754 -20.45 2.20 34.35
CA ASP A 754 -19.54 3.09 33.62
C ASP A 754 -19.45 2.75 32.13
N PRO A 755 -19.29 3.75 31.23
CA PRO A 755 -18.94 3.53 29.84
C PRO A 755 -17.57 2.82 29.72
N ILE A 756 -17.48 1.81 28.87
CA ILE A 756 -16.22 1.12 28.58
C ILE A 756 -15.28 2.08 27.82
N PRO A 757 -14.02 2.29 28.28
CA PRO A 757 -13.06 3.12 27.57
C PRO A 757 -12.73 2.59 26.16
N MET A 758 -12.84 3.47 25.17
CA MET A 758 -12.52 3.21 23.76
C MET A 758 -11.32 4.05 23.31
N VAL A 759 -10.94 3.99 22.03
CA VAL A 759 -9.74 4.65 21.49
C VAL A 759 -9.85 6.18 21.34
N SER A 760 -11.08 6.70 21.23
CA SER A 760 -11.42 8.13 21.23
C SER A 760 -12.68 8.37 22.07
N GLY A 761 -12.99 9.64 22.35
CA GLY A 761 -14.33 10.02 22.76
C GLY A 761 -15.33 9.89 21.61
N TYR A 762 -16.63 9.85 21.94
CA TYR A 762 -17.69 10.14 20.98
C TYR A 762 -17.59 11.60 20.50
N ASP A 763 -18.18 11.91 19.33
CA ASP A 763 -18.15 13.25 18.71
C ASP A 763 -16.72 13.75 18.32
N GLU A 764 -15.68 12.92 18.44
CA GLU A 764 -14.29 13.31 18.18
C GLU A 764 -13.93 13.23 16.69
N PHE A 765 -13.77 14.38 16.03
CA PHE A 765 -13.43 14.45 14.59
C PHE A 765 -11.92 14.25 14.36
N SER A 766 -11.39 13.08 14.73
CA SER A 766 -9.98 12.69 14.57
C SER A 766 -9.81 11.28 14.00
N LYS A 767 -8.60 10.95 13.55
CA LYS A 767 -8.22 9.61 13.06
C LYS A 767 -8.45 8.51 14.10
N ARG A 768 -8.42 8.83 15.40
CA ARG A 768 -8.68 7.87 16.49
C ARG A 768 -10.09 7.27 16.42
N SER A 769 -11.04 8.01 15.86
CA SER A 769 -12.44 7.61 15.74
C SER A 769 -12.69 6.57 14.65
N PHE A 770 -11.71 6.28 13.80
CA PHE A 770 -11.89 5.33 12.71
C PHE A 770 -11.98 3.88 13.24
N PRO A 771 -12.86 3.00 12.70
CA PRO A 771 -13.04 1.63 13.19
C PRO A 771 -11.78 0.75 13.16
N LEU A 772 -10.77 1.15 12.37
CA LEU A 772 -9.51 0.43 12.17
C LEU A 772 -8.30 1.10 12.82
N TYR A 773 -8.46 2.27 13.47
CA TYR A 773 -7.36 3.02 14.09
C TYR A 773 -6.47 2.12 14.97
N PRO A 774 -5.14 2.10 14.80
CA PRO A 774 -4.26 1.07 15.39
C PRO A 774 -3.77 1.40 16.80
N GLY A 775 -3.83 2.66 17.24
CA GLY A 775 -3.33 3.11 18.53
C GLY A 775 -4.21 2.73 19.73
N GLY A 776 -3.92 3.33 20.89
CA GLY A 776 -4.55 2.99 22.17
C GLY A 776 -4.05 1.67 22.78
N THR A 777 -4.71 1.19 23.82
CA THR A 777 -4.40 -0.10 24.46
C THR A 777 -4.98 -1.27 23.67
N GLN A 778 -4.44 -2.49 23.88
CA GLN A 778 -5.03 -3.69 23.28
C GLN A 778 -6.50 -3.88 23.72
N ARG A 779 -6.82 -3.51 24.96
CA ARG A 779 -8.13 -3.65 25.58
C ARG A 779 -9.18 -2.70 24.96
N GLN A 780 -8.83 -1.43 24.72
CA GLN A 780 -9.67 -0.49 23.97
C GLN A 780 -10.00 -1.02 22.56
N ARG A 781 -8.99 -1.51 21.81
CA ARG A 781 -9.21 -2.08 20.47
C ARG A 781 -10.02 -3.37 20.49
N TYR A 782 -9.87 -4.21 21.53
CA TYR A 782 -10.70 -5.39 21.74
C TYR A 782 -12.17 -5.00 21.92
N TYR A 783 -12.49 -4.05 22.80
CA TYR A 783 -13.87 -3.65 23.07
C TYR A 783 -14.53 -2.95 21.86
N ARG A 784 -13.79 -2.11 21.12
CA ARG A 784 -14.22 -1.56 19.83
C ARG A 784 -14.56 -2.66 18.82
N GLY A 785 -13.70 -3.68 18.71
CA GLY A 785 -13.93 -4.83 17.83
C GLY A 785 -15.10 -5.71 18.29
N LEU A 786 -15.28 -5.91 19.60
CA LEU A 786 -16.41 -6.64 20.17
C LEU A 786 -17.73 -5.94 19.85
N LEU A 787 -17.80 -4.62 20.07
CA LEU A 787 -18.96 -3.81 19.73
C LEU A 787 -19.31 -3.91 18.25
N ARG A 788 -18.32 -3.69 17.36
CA ARG A 788 -18.51 -3.81 15.90
C ARG A 788 -19.07 -5.18 15.53
N ARG A 789 -18.43 -6.27 15.96
CA ARG A 789 -18.88 -7.65 15.65
C ARG A 789 -20.27 -7.95 16.21
N ALA A 790 -20.63 -7.40 17.37
CA ALA A 790 -21.95 -7.59 17.97
C ALA A 790 -23.04 -6.86 17.15
N MET A 791 -22.82 -5.61 16.76
CA MET A 791 -23.75 -4.86 15.89
C MET A 791 -23.85 -5.48 14.49
N GLU A 792 -22.72 -5.82 13.86
CA GLU A 792 -22.66 -6.53 12.58
C GLU A 792 -23.25 -7.95 12.65
N SER A 793 -23.44 -8.53 13.85
CA SER A 793 -24.13 -9.80 14.00
C SER A 793 -25.62 -9.70 13.65
N ALA A 794 -26.23 -8.54 13.92
CA ALA A 794 -27.67 -8.28 13.91
C ALA A 794 -28.18 -7.45 12.72
N GLY A 795 -27.35 -7.22 11.68
CA GLY A 795 -27.74 -6.49 10.47
C GLY A 795 -27.42 -4.99 10.48
N PHE A 796 -26.45 -4.57 11.29
CA PHE A 796 -25.84 -3.25 11.17
C PHE A 796 -24.50 -3.31 10.41
N GLN A 797 -24.01 -2.15 9.97
CA GLN A 797 -22.68 -1.94 9.40
C GLN A 797 -22.06 -0.69 10.06
N VAL A 798 -20.77 -0.76 10.44
CA VAL A 798 -20.08 0.40 11.03
C VAL A 798 -19.76 1.44 9.96
N TYR A 799 -19.83 2.74 10.30
CA TYR A 799 -19.42 3.80 9.38
C TYR A 799 -17.89 3.89 9.28
N GLU A 800 -17.35 4.19 8.09
CA GLU A 800 -15.92 4.06 7.80
C GLU A 800 -15.01 5.04 8.58
N TYR A 801 -15.58 6.14 9.07
CA TYR A 801 -14.88 7.15 9.87
C TYR A 801 -15.22 7.13 11.37
N GLU A 802 -16.18 6.31 11.82
CA GLU A 802 -16.77 6.42 13.16
C GLU A 802 -17.06 5.05 13.77
N TRP A 803 -16.26 4.65 14.77
CA TRP A 803 -16.38 3.32 15.41
C TRP A 803 -17.66 3.12 16.23
N TRP A 804 -18.33 4.21 16.59
CA TRP A 804 -19.58 4.24 17.37
C TRP A 804 -20.85 4.22 16.49
N HIS A 805 -20.75 4.58 15.21
CA HIS A 805 -21.89 4.78 14.32
C HIS A 805 -22.22 3.48 13.59
N PHE A 806 -23.48 3.06 13.66
CA PHE A 806 -23.97 1.82 13.06
C PHE A 806 -25.19 2.06 12.17
N ASP A 807 -25.01 1.98 10.84
CA ASP A 807 -26.07 1.98 9.82
C ASP A 807 -26.83 0.64 9.84
N PHE A 808 -28.16 0.64 9.85
CA PHE A 808 -28.98 -0.58 9.76
C PHE A 808 -29.29 -0.97 8.30
N ASP A 809 -29.21 -2.27 7.99
CA ASP A 809 -29.41 -2.81 6.64
C ASP A 809 -30.79 -2.46 6.06
N GLY A 810 -30.80 -1.83 4.88
CA GLY A 810 -32.02 -1.45 4.17
C GLY A 810 -32.60 -0.08 4.54
N TRP A 811 -31.82 0.79 5.20
CA TRP A 811 -32.18 2.19 5.51
C TRP A 811 -32.75 2.97 4.31
N GLN A 812 -32.36 2.63 3.08
CA GLN A 812 -32.84 3.25 1.84
C GLN A 812 -34.37 3.12 1.65
N LYS A 813 -35.01 2.20 2.37
CA LYS A 813 -36.46 1.93 2.30
C LYS A 813 -37.30 2.87 3.17
N TYR A 814 -36.68 3.80 3.90
CA TYR A 814 -37.35 4.77 4.78
C TYR A 814 -37.07 6.19 4.30
N ARG A 815 -38.09 7.07 4.34
CA ARG A 815 -37.97 8.49 3.97
C ARG A 815 -37.10 9.25 4.97
N ILE A 816 -36.52 10.36 4.52
CA ILE A 816 -35.95 11.39 5.40
C ILE A 816 -37.09 12.00 6.25
N GLY A 817 -37.04 11.76 7.56
CA GLY A 817 -37.93 12.33 8.55
C GLY A 817 -37.39 13.61 9.17
N ASN A 818 -38.30 14.47 9.64
CA ASN A 818 -37.98 15.72 10.32
C ASN A 818 -38.91 16.00 11.50
N LEU A 819 -39.44 14.94 12.15
CA LEU A 819 -40.28 15.07 13.33
C LEU A 819 -39.42 15.48 14.54
N PRO A 820 -39.85 16.43 15.37
CA PRO A 820 -39.26 16.64 16.70
C PRO A 820 -39.64 15.47 17.63
N PHE A 821 -38.86 15.22 18.69
CA PHE A 821 -39.07 14.08 19.59
C PHE A 821 -40.40 14.14 20.34
N GLU A 822 -40.90 15.36 20.53
CA GLU A 822 -42.15 15.70 21.19
C GLU A 822 -43.39 15.30 20.38
N GLU A 823 -43.24 15.08 19.07
CA GLU A 823 -44.30 14.61 18.15
C GLU A 823 -44.26 13.09 17.89
N ILE A 824 -43.27 12.37 18.42
CA ILE A 824 -43.17 10.90 18.26
C ILE A 824 -44.05 10.20 19.30
N THR A 825 -45.20 9.72 18.86
CA THR A 825 -46.11 8.87 19.65
C THR A 825 -45.72 7.40 19.57
N ASN A 826 -45.59 6.73 20.73
CA ASN A 826 -45.34 5.29 20.85
C ASN A 826 -46.56 4.44 20.47
#